data_AF-A0A838P736-F1
#
_entry.id   AF-A0A838P736-F1
#
_cell.length_a   1.000
_cell.length_b   1.000
_cell.length_c   1.000
_cell.angle_alpha   90.00
_cell.angle_beta   90.00
_cell.angle_gamma   90.00
#
_symmetry.space_group_name_H-M   'P 1'
#
loop_
_entity.id
_entity.type
_entity.pdbx_description
1 polymer ?
#
loop_
_entity_poly.entity_id
_entity_poly.type
_entity_poly.pdbx_seq_one_letter_code
_entity_poly.pdbx_strand_id
1 'polypeptide(L)'
;MRWLRLLLGAGLVLLLGAEGVAAQRAPVLRQIKVPHPYYFREMLIPQATSGPSAAAWSPNGEELVYSMQGSLWRQRVGSEEARQLTSGPGYDYQPDWSPDGRRVLYASYRDDAIELRLLDLATGASAPLVSNGAVNIEPRWSPDGRRIAFTSTAYEGRWHVFIARVMPDGRAGGLERVTEDRQSELPRYYYHRFDQYLSPSWSPDGSELLLVSNRGRIWGSGGFWRTRAAGGGEPREIHYEETTWKARPDWSPDGRRVVYSSYLGRQWNQLWLMTAEGGDPLQLTYGDFDATAPRWSRDGRRIAYVSNEGGNTSLWVVDVPGSGRREVRAVRRVYREPVGRLSIMVVDRSTGRPVPARVSVTGPDGRSYAPDDAWRHADDGFDRSERRFEYGYFHTGRRASMTVPAGAVTVEVSRGPEFRVASRTVKIADGAESGVRIALERLADLPAQGWYSGDLHVHMNYGGAYRNDPARLALQARAEDLHVVENLIVNKEGRVPDVEYFRGTPDPVSSPGTLIMHGQEYHTSFWGHAGLLGMRENLVLPGYTAYTNTAMATLQPTNAAVFDMAHAQGGVTGYVHPFDVHPEPGDTSRPLTHEFPVDVALGKVDYYEAVGFVDDPMATAAVWYRILNCGFRLPAGAGTDAMANFASLRGPVGLNRVFVRSGAPLEHRRWLAALVAGRSFATNGPLLEFTLGGRGLGEEVSLPAGTQEVVARVGLRSNVPIDHLEIVSNGRVLREIPLAGDRTAVTTTVRLPVSESGWYLLRARSDRAIHPVLDLYPYATTSPIYLTVGGKPIRSREDAEYFMAWIARLQGAAEGHREWNTPEEKSEALAMLAAARAEFERRAALPSASN
;
A
#
# COMPACT_ATOMS: atom_id res chain seq x y z
N MET A 1 -47.64 -24.75 51.57
CA MET A 1 -47.36 -25.82 52.56
C MET A 1 -46.69 -26.99 51.83
N ARG A 2 -45.52 -27.44 52.30
CA ARG A 2 -44.88 -28.77 52.09
C ARG A 2 -44.49 -29.24 50.66
N TRP A 3 -43.14 -29.28 50.44
CA TRP A 3 -42.29 -30.22 49.63
C TRP A 3 -42.55 -30.30 48.08
N LEU A 4 -41.60 -30.52 47.14
CA LEU A 4 -40.31 -31.24 47.13
C LEU A 4 -39.50 -30.92 45.83
N ARG A 5 -38.17 -30.68 45.98
CA ARG A 5 -36.96 -31.05 45.17
C ARG A 5 -36.95 -31.18 43.62
N LEU A 6 -35.89 -30.60 43.02
CA LEU A 6 -34.87 -31.16 42.07
C LEU A 6 -33.98 -29.96 41.60
N LEU A 7 -32.65 -29.94 41.48
CA LEU A 7 -31.50 -30.79 41.83
C LEU A 7 -30.25 -29.88 41.72
N LEU A 8 -29.27 -30.10 42.60
CA LEU A 8 -27.94 -29.46 42.62
C LEU A 8 -27.02 -30.00 41.52
N GLY A 9 -26.09 -29.16 41.05
CA GLY A 9 -24.92 -29.56 40.29
C GLY A 9 -23.97 -28.38 40.06
N ALA A 10 -23.04 -28.17 41.01
CA ALA A 10 -21.97 -27.18 40.95
C ALA A 10 -20.93 -27.50 39.87
N GLY A 11 -20.46 -26.47 39.16
CA GLY A 11 -19.35 -26.52 38.23
C GLY A 11 -18.68 -25.16 38.15
N LEU A 12 -17.84 -24.86 39.14
CA LEU A 12 -16.96 -23.71 39.17
C LEU A 12 -15.85 -23.96 38.13
N VAL A 13 -16.04 -23.49 36.89
CA VAL A 13 -14.96 -23.46 35.90
C VAL A 13 -14.24 -22.13 36.04
N LEU A 14 -12.97 -22.25 36.44
CA LEU A 14 -11.96 -21.20 36.45
C LEU A 14 -12.00 -20.43 35.12
N LEU A 15 -12.45 -19.17 35.20
CA LEU A 15 -12.04 -18.11 34.28
C LEU A 15 -10.54 -17.86 34.51
N LEU A 16 -9.70 -18.73 33.92
CA LEU A 16 -8.31 -18.38 33.68
C LEU A 16 -8.32 -17.30 32.60
N GLY A 17 -7.92 -16.11 33.03
CA GLY A 17 -7.87 -14.92 32.23
C GLY A 17 -7.10 -15.13 30.93
N ALA A 18 -7.69 -14.64 29.85
CA ALA A 18 -6.94 -14.13 28.73
C ALA A 18 -6.15 -12.90 29.20
N GLU A 19 -5.09 -13.10 29.98
CA GLU A 19 -4.05 -12.12 30.17
C GLU A 19 -2.91 -12.45 29.21
N GLY A 20 -2.72 -11.57 28.22
CA GLY A 20 -1.54 -11.59 27.34
C GLY A 20 -1.81 -11.60 25.85
N VAL A 21 -2.80 -10.87 25.32
CA VAL A 21 -2.71 -10.43 23.91
C VAL A 21 -1.64 -9.34 23.87
N ALA A 22 -0.39 -9.76 23.68
CA ALA A 22 0.74 -8.86 23.47
C ALA A 22 0.50 -8.01 22.21
N ALA A 23 0.95 -6.76 22.25
CA ALA A 23 0.73 -5.74 21.22
C ALA A 23 1.02 -6.25 19.80
N GLN A 24 0.03 -6.10 18.91
CA GLN A 24 0.07 -6.38 17.47
C GLN A 24 0.36 -5.07 16.72
N ARG A 25 0.94 -5.16 15.50
CA ARG A 25 1.05 -4.01 14.59
C ARG A 25 -0.34 -3.40 14.37
N ALA A 26 -0.52 -2.14 14.72
CA ALA A 26 -1.80 -1.46 14.61
C ALA A 26 -1.80 -0.50 13.40
N PRO A 27 -2.92 -0.39 12.65
CA PRO A 27 -3.06 0.63 11.62
C PRO A 27 -2.90 2.02 12.23
N VAL A 28 -2.12 2.85 11.56
CA VAL A 28 -1.88 4.20 12.04
C VAL A 28 -3.07 5.11 11.74
N LEU A 29 -3.45 5.92 12.74
CA LEU A 29 -4.64 6.79 12.74
C LEU A 29 -5.98 6.02 12.70
N ARG A 30 -6.12 5.04 13.61
CA ARG A 30 -7.32 4.19 13.81
C ARG A 30 -8.65 4.92 14.03
N GLN A 31 -8.63 6.24 14.22
CA GLN A 31 -9.82 7.09 14.31
C GLN A 31 -10.55 7.21 12.97
N ILE A 32 -9.85 6.95 11.87
CA ILE A 32 -10.41 6.97 10.53
C ILE A 32 -11.22 5.69 10.34
N LYS A 33 -12.54 5.84 10.12
CA LYS A 33 -13.49 4.75 9.90
C LYS A 33 -14.06 4.80 8.49
N VAL A 34 -13.17 4.90 7.50
CA VAL A 34 -13.51 4.76 6.07
C VAL A 34 -12.77 3.54 5.50
N PRO A 35 -13.25 2.94 4.39
CA PRO A 35 -12.70 1.71 3.83
C PRO A 35 -11.29 1.92 3.27
N HIS A 36 -10.48 0.86 3.39
CA HIS A 36 -9.09 0.70 2.95
C HIS A 36 -8.08 1.80 3.36
N PRO A 37 -6.98 1.43 4.05
CA PRO A 37 -5.98 2.39 4.53
C PRO A 37 -5.25 3.14 3.42
N TYR A 38 -5.04 2.52 2.26
CA TYR A 38 -4.31 3.16 1.16
C TYR A 38 -5.05 4.40 0.64
N TYR A 39 -6.38 4.42 0.52
CA TYR A 39 -7.11 5.58 -0.02
C TYR A 39 -6.86 6.85 0.79
N PHE A 40 -7.07 6.80 2.11
CA PHE A 40 -6.92 8.00 2.91
C PHE A 40 -5.45 8.36 3.15
N ARG A 41 -4.52 7.39 3.09
CA ARG A 41 -3.08 7.65 3.15
C ARG A 41 -2.56 8.27 1.85
N GLU A 42 -2.97 7.73 0.71
CA GLU A 42 -2.70 8.23 -0.64
C GLU A 42 -3.12 9.70 -0.79
N MET A 43 -4.27 10.05 -0.22
CA MET A 43 -5.03 11.21 -0.67
C MET A 43 -5.18 12.35 0.35
N LEU A 44 -5.29 12.02 1.64
CA LEU A 44 -5.87 12.96 2.63
C LEU A 44 -4.90 13.32 3.74
N ILE A 45 -4.14 12.34 4.22
CA ILE A 45 -3.27 12.52 5.38
C ILE A 45 -1.95 13.18 4.93
N PRO A 46 -1.49 14.24 5.61
CA PRO A 46 -0.17 14.77 5.34
C PRO A 46 0.92 13.75 5.68
N GLN A 47 1.79 13.45 4.71
CA GLN A 47 2.89 12.52 4.85
C GLN A 47 4.23 13.25 4.99
N ALA A 48 5.16 12.67 5.73
CA ALA A 48 6.48 13.24 5.91
C ALA A 48 7.40 12.91 4.71
N THR A 49 7.59 13.89 3.83
CA THR A 49 8.53 13.82 2.70
C THR A 49 9.84 14.54 3.06
N SER A 50 10.92 14.26 2.30
CA SER A 50 12.18 14.99 2.43
C SER A 50 12.10 16.41 1.83
N GLY A 51 11.30 16.58 0.79
CA GLY A 51 10.97 17.87 0.19
C GLY A 51 9.73 18.55 0.80
N PRO A 52 9.34 19.74 0.30
CA PRO A 52 8.13 20.44 0.74
C PRO A 52 6.83 19.69 0.38
N SER A 53 5.77 19.79 1.19
CA SER A 53 4.48 19.10 0.93
C SER A 53 3.20 19.96 1.06
N ALA A 54 3.30 21.16 1.63
CA ALA A 54 2.23 22.16 1.69
C ALA A 54 2.83 23.53 2.03
N ALA A 55 2.23 24.62 1.58
CA ALA A 55 2.71 25.99 1.82
C ALA A 55 1.58 26.99 2.10
N ALA A 56 1.92 28.13 2.69
CA ALA A 56 1.05 29.30 2.86
C ALA A 56 1.87 30.60 2.75
N TRP A 57 1.26 31.63 2.16
CA TRP A 57 1.86 32.94 1.98
C TRP A 57 1.82 33.79 3.25
N SER A 58 2.87 34.58 3.47
CA SER A 58 2.82 35.71 4.38
C SER A 58 1.78 36.74 3.89
N PRO A 59 1.19 37.56 4.80
CA PRO A 59 0.21 38.57 4.39
C PRO A 59 0.73 39.59 3.38
N ASN A 60 2.03 39.91 3.41
CA ASN A 60 2.68 40.79 2.44
C ASN A 60 3.07 40.09 1.12
N GLY A 61 2.89 38.78 1.01
CA GLY A 61 3.23 37.98 -0.17
C GLY A 61 4.73 37.83 -0.45
N GLU A 62 5.62 38.22 0.45
CA GLU A 62 7.07 38.10 0.21
C GLU A 62 7.67 36.77 0.65
N GLU A 63 7.01 36.07 1.56
CA GLU A 63 7.52 34.88 2.22
C GLU A 63 6.50 33.74 2.18
N LEU A 64 7.02 32.53 2.34
CA LEU A 64 6.25 31.31 2.45
C LEU A 64 6.59 30.62 3.77
N VAL A 65 5.57 30.06 4.41
CA VAL A 65 5.74 28.99 5.41
C VAL A 65 5.30 27.68 4.79
N TYR A 66 6.10 26.63 4.94
CA TYR A 66 5.83 25.33 4.32
C TYR A 66 6.30 24.16 5.18
N SER A 67 5.69 22.99 4.96
CA SER A 67 6.05 21.73 5.62
C SER A 67 7.15 21.04 4.86
N MET A 68 8.26 20.67 5.50
CA MET A 68 9.38 19.93 4.91
C MET A 68 10.10 19.13 5.99
N GLN A 69 10.43 17.86 5.71
CA GLN A 69 11.02 16.92 6.68
C GLN A 69 10.20 16.74 7.97
N GLY A 70 8.90 17.07 7.93
CA GLY A 70 7.99 17.03 9.08
C GLY A 70 8.18 18.17 10.08
N SER A 71 8.78 19.28 9.66
CA SER A 71 8.80 20.55 10.40
C SER A 71 8.25 21.68 9.52
N LEU A 72 7.86 22.79 10.14
CA LEU A 72 7.55 24.01 9.41
C LEU A 72 8.82 24.84 9.17
N TRP A 73 8.91 25.43 7.98
CA TRP A 73 10.02 26.27 7.54
C TRP A 73 9.48 27.58 6.98
N ARG A 74 10.23 28.67 7.17
CA ARG A 74 9.96 30.00 6.59
C ARG A 74 11.06 30.37 5.62
N GLN A 75 10.68 30.90 4.45
CA GLN A 75 11.62 31.34 3.42
C GLN A 75 11.06 32.54 2.65
N ARG A 76 11.91 33.53 2.39
CA ARG A 76 11.60 34.63 1.46
C ARG A 76 11.72 34.14 0.02
N VAL A 77 10.77 34.49 -0.83
CA VAL A 77 10.83 34.13 -2.25
C VAL A 77 12.07 34.78 -2.90
N GLY A 78 12.89 33.97 -3.57
CA GLY A 78 14.16 34.39 -4.17
C GLY A 78 15.37 34.32 -3.23
N SER A 79 15.18 34.05 -1.94
CA SER A 79 16.27 33.65 -1.04
C SER A 79 16.54 32.15 -1.18
N GLU A 80 17.76 31.70 -0.88
CA GLU A 80 18.09 30.27 -0.73
C GLU A 80 18.16 29.82 0.75
N GLU A 81 17.94 30.75 1.68
CA GLU A 81 17.90 30.47 3.12
C GLU A 81 16.48 30.13 3.60
N ALA A 82 16.33 28.96 4.20
CA ALA A 82 15.14 28.53 4.92
C ALA A 82 15.42 28.46 6.43
N ARG A 83 14.49 28.98 7.25
CA ARG A 83 14.59 28.97 8.71
C ARG A 83 13.52 28.06 9.30
N GLN A 84 13.94 27.11 10.15
CA GLN A 84 13.02 26.20 10.82
C GLN A 84 12.19 26.96 11.86
N LEU A 85 10.87 26.75 11.83
CA LEU A 85 9.93 27.37 12.77
C LEU A 85 9.51 26.41 13.89
N THR A 86 9.42 25.10 13.60
CA THR A 86 9.02 24.09 14.58
C THR A 86 10.06 22.97 14.73
N SER A 87 10.28 22.55 15.97
CA SER A 87 11.21 21.50 16.39
C SER A 87 10.56 20.63 17.47
N GLY A 88 11.21 19.51 17.79
CA GLY A 88 10.79 18.60 18.85
C GLY A 88 9.99 17.39 18.35
N PRO A 89 9.36 16.64 19.28
CA PRO A 89 8.67 15.40 18.96
C PRO A 89 7.40 15.68 18.16
N GLY A 90 7.25 14.97 17.04
CA GLY A 90 6.09 15.07 16.14
C GLY A 90 6.44 15.52 14.73
N TYR A 91 5.46 15.44 13.86
CA TYR A 91 5.53 15.91 12.48
C TYR A 91 4.48 16.99 12.24
N ASP A 92 4.92 18.14 11.73
CA ASP A 92 4.10 19.33 11.55
C ASP A 92 3.85 19.62 10.05
N TYR A 93 2.60 19.89 9.71
CA TYR A 93 2.08 19.88 8.34
C TYR A 93 1.05 20.98 8.06
N GLN A 94 0.79 21.22 6.77
CA GLN A 94 -0.35 22.00 6.27
C GLN A 94 -0.51 23.37 6.98
N PRO A 95 0.51 24.24 6.91
CA PRO A 95 0.47 25.52 7.59
C PRO A 95 -0.53 26.46 6.93
N ASP A 96 -1.10 27.38 7.71
CA ASP A 96 -1.83 28.54 7.24
C ASP A 96 -1.51 29.78 8.09
N TRP A 97 -1.11 30.86 7.42
CA TRP A 97 -0.66 32.08 8.07
C TRP A 97 -1.87 32.95 8.45
N SER A 98 -1.92 33.42 9.69
CA SER A 98 -2.97 34.34 10.11
C SER A 98 -2.97 35.63 9.27
N PRO A 99 -4.15 36.22 8.98
CA PRO A 99 -4.24 37.45 8.19
C PRO A 99 -3.44 38.64 8.76
N ASP A 100 -3.26 38.68 10.08
CA ASP A 100 -2.47 39.72 10.77
C ASP A 100 -0.95 39.47 10.76
N GLY A 101 -0.52 38.33 10.23
CA GLY A 101 0.90 37.95 10.10
C GLY A 101 1.57 37.48 11.39
N ARG A 102 0.85 37.40 12.51
CA ARG A 102 1.46 37.11 13.83
C ARG A 102 1.56 35.64 14.16
N ARG A 103 0.70 34.79 13.57
CA ARG A 103 0.57 33.38 13.95
C ARG A 103 0.52 32.46 12.74
N VAL A 104 0.90 31.21 12.96
CA VAL A 104 0.75 30.12 11.98
C VAL A 104 -0.09 29.01 12.60
N LEU A 105 -1.18 28.65 11.93
CA LEU A 105 -2.01 27.48 12.23
C LEU A 105 -1.45 26.29 11.47
N TYR A 106 -1.43 25.11 12.07
CA TYR A 106 -0.89 23.91 11.40
C TYR A 106 -1.41 22.62 12.03
N ALA A 107 -1.34 21.53 11.26
CA ALA A 107 -1.65 20.17 11.71
C ALA A 107 -0.40 19.50 12.28
N SER A 108 -0.50 18.79 13.41
CA SER A 108 0.64 18.19 14.11
C SER A 108 0.33 16.74 14.51
N TYR A 109 1.15 15.80 14.02
CA TYR A 109 1.10 14.38 14.37
C TYR A 109 2.15 14.09 15.45
N ARG A 110 1.72 13.84 16.69
CA ARG A 110 2.64 13.59 17.84
C ARG A 110 2.48 12.23 18.47
N ASP A 111 1.24 11.77 18.61
CA ASP A 111 0.89 10.52 19.26
C ASP A 111 -0.11 9.75 18.38
N ASP A 112 -1.33 9.46 18.82
CA ASP A 112 -2.33 8.71 18.04
C ASP A 112 -3.20 9.58 17.12
N ALA A 113 -3.08 10.90 17.19
CA ALA A 113 -3.98 11.84 16.52
C ALA A 113 -3.20 12.90 15.71
N ILE A 114 -3.91 13.54 14.78
CA ILE A 114 -3.43 14.77 14.14
C ILE A 114 -4.24 15.92 14.70
N GLU A 115 -3.57 16.82 15.41
CA GLU A 115 -4.19 17.93 16.12
C GLU A 115 -3.83 19.27 15.49
N LEU A 116 -4.66 20.29 15.71
CA LEU A 116 -4.37 21.64 15.23
C LEU A 116 -3.65 22.44 16.30
N ARG A 117 -2.59 23.13 15.90
CA ARG A 117 -1.75 23.95 16.79
C ARG A 117 -1.58 25.35 16.25
N LEU A 118 -1.27 26.27 17.16
CA LEU A 118 -1.04 27.67 16.86
C LEU A 118 0.39 28.06 17.29
N LEU A 119 1.21 28.45 16.32
CA LEU A 119 2.55 28.98 16.53
C LEU A 119 2.49 30.51 16.55
N ASP A 120 3.00 31.12 17.61
CA ASP A 120 3.26 32.55 17.68
C ASP A 120 4.64 32.86 17.06
N LEU A 121 4.70 33.72 16.04
CA LEU A 121 5.94 33.97 15.30
C LEU A 121 6.91 34.93 16.01
N ALA A 122 6.43 35.70 17.00
CA ALA A 122 7.29 36.63 17.74
C ALA A 122 8.06 35.91 18.85
N THR A 123 7.37 35.03 19.58
CA THR A 123 7.94 34.25 20.69
C THR A 123 8.47 32.89 20.23
N GLY A 124 7.93 32.36 19.13
CA GLY A 124 8.21 31.02 18.67
C GLY A 124 7.60 29.91 19.54
N ALA A 125 6.62 30.25 20.38
CA ALA A 125 5.86 29.32 21.22
C ALA A 125 4.72 28.67 20.43
N SER A 126 4.47 27.38 20.68
CA SER A 126 3.38 26.61 20.05
C SER A 126 2.45 26.00 21.07
N ALA A 127 1.14 26.25 20.92
CA ALA A 127 0.09 25.71 21.78
C ALA A 127 -0.95 24.89 20.99
N PRO A 128 -1.60 23.89 21.60
CA PRO A 128 -2.76 23.24 20.99
C PRO A 128 -3.90 24.24 20.78
N LEU A 129 -4.55 24.18 19.62
CA LEU A 129 -5.77 24.94 19.32
C LEU A 129 -6.99 24.01 19.30
N VAL A 130 -6.90 22.88 18.59
CA VAL A 130 -7.92 21.81 18.58
C VAL A 130 -7.24 20.49 18.95
N SER A 131 -7.62 19.95 20.11
CA SER A 131 -7.09 18.69 20.66
C SER A 131 -8.27 17.83 21.13
N ASN A 132 -8.80 17.04 20.19
CA ASN A 132 -10.01 16.23 20.37
C ASN A 132 -9.76 14.74 20.10
N GLY A 133 -8.49 14.34 19.96
CA GLY A 133 -8.11 12.96 19.67
C GLY A 133 -8.45 12.46 18.25
N ALA A 134 -9.02 13.31 17.39
CA ALA A 134 -9.37 12.97 16.01
C ALA A 134 -8.21 13.23 15.04
N VAL A 135 -8.44 12.95 13.75
CA VAL A 135 -7.53 13.36 12.67
C VAL A 135 -8.03 14.68 12.10
N ASN A 136 -7.36 15.78 12.46
CA ASN A 136 -7.70 17.14 12.02
C ASN A 136 -6.65 17.63 11.02
N ILE A 137 -7.08 17.99 9.82
CA ILE A 137 -6.22 18.30 8.68
C ILE A 137 -6.76 19.50 7.88
N GLU A 138 -5.93 20.01 6.97
CA GLU A 138 -6.23 21.11 6.04
C GLU A 138 -6.82 22.36 6.71
N PRO A 139 -6.20 22.88 7.79
CA PRO A 139 -6.76 24.01 8.51
C PRO A 139 -6.58 25.33 7.74
N ARG A 140 -7.60 26.20 7.76
CA ARG A 140 -7.62 27.48 7.04
C ARG A 140 -8.24 28.60 7.86
N TRP A 141 -7.54 29.72 7.98
CA TRP A 141 -8.03 30.96 8.57
C TRP A 141 -9.14 31.58 7.74
N SER A 142 -10.17 32.09 8.42
CA SER A 142 -11.08 33.05 7.81
C SER A 142 -10.34 34.35 7.47
N PRO A 143 -10.81 35.11 6.46
CA PRO A 143 -10.16 36.36 6.04
C PRO A 143 -10.02 37.40 7.18
N ASP A 144 -10.96 37.39 8.14
CA ASP A 144 -10.96 38.27 9.31
C ASP A 144 -10.10 37.78 10.49
N GLY A 145 -9.52 36.57 10.40
CA GLY A 145 -8.68 35.97 11.44
C GLY A 145 -9.42 35.54 12.71
N ARG A 146 -10.76 35.49 12.70
CA ARG A 146 -11.56 35.14 13.89
C ARG A 146 -12.04 33.70 13.93
N ARG A 147 -12.00 33.00 12.80
CA ARG A 147 -12.46 31.61 12.65
C ARG A 147 -11.41 30.80 11.90
N ILE A 148 -11.51 29.49 12.06
CA ILE A 148 -10.79 28.51 11.25
C ILE A 148 -11.80 27.53 10.67
N ALA A 149 -11.55 27.05 9.46
CA ALA A 149 -12.21 25.88 8.87
C ALA A 149 -11.18 24.76 8.74
N PHE A 150 -11.59 23.51 8.95
CA PHE A 150 -10.70 22.36 8.86
C PHE A 150 -11.50 21.08 8.60
N THR A 151 -10.81 20.08 8.05
CA THR A 151 -11.37 18.74 7.86
C THR A 151 -11.05 17.88 9.10
N SER A 152 -12.02 17.11 9.59
CA SER A 152 -11.86 16.30 10.79
C SER A 152 -12.65 15.00 10.75
N THR A 153 -12.10 13.95 11.37
CA THR A 153 -12.79 12.68 11.67
C THR A 153 -13.55 12.67 13.00
N ALA A 154 -13.67 13.82 13.67
CA ALA A 154 -14.31 13.92 14.99
C ALA A 154 -15.78 13.45 15.01
N TYR A 155 -16.46 13.42 13.87
CA TYR A 155 -17.80 12.86 13.75
C TYR A 155 -17.75 11.47 13.12
N GLU A 156 -18.04 10.44 13.93
CA GLU A 156 -18.19 9.04 13.49
C GLU A 156 -16.97 8.44 12.76
N GLY A 157 -15.80 9.07 12.86
CA GLY A 157 -14.58 8.65 12.15
C GLY A 157 -14.57 8.98 10.65
N ARG A 158 -15.48 9.82 10.17
CA ARG A 158 -15.66 10.17 8.74
C ARG A 158 -15.20 11.60 8.42
N TRP A 159 -14.83 11.87 7.17
CA TRP A 159 -14.30 13.17 6.77
C TRP A 159 -15.40 14.23 6.65
N HIS A 160 -15.45 15.14 7.63
CA HIS A 160 -16.35 16.28 7.66
C HIS A 160 -15.60 17.60 7.83
N VAL A 161 -16.25 18.70 7.46
CA VAL A 161 -15.70 20.05 7.63
C VAL A 161 -16.29 20.70 8.88
N PHE A 162 -15.41 21.28 9.69
CA PHE A 162 -15.72 21.97 10.93
C PHE A 162 -15.23 23.40 10.89
N ILE A 163 -15.91 24.28 11.63
CA ILE A 163 -15.49 25.63 11.93
C ILE A 163 -15.27 25.75 13.45
N ALA A 164 -14.23 26.48 13.85
CA ALA A 164 -14.03 26.90 15.23
C ALA A 164 -13.70 28.39 15.31
N ARG A 165 -14.20 29.08 16.35
CA ARG A 165 -13.78 30.45 16.66
C ARG A 165 -12.39 30.42 17.29
N VAL A 166 -11.54 31.39 16.96
CA VAL A 166 -10.27 31.60 17.65
C VAL A 166 -10.41 32.77 18.61
N MET A 167 -10.22 32.49 19.90
CA MET A 167 -10.29 33.49 20.96
C MET A 167 -8.99 34.32 21.00
N PRO A 168 -9.01 35.56 21.54
CA PRO A 168 -7.82 36.42 21.59
C PRO A 168 -6.61 35.77 22.28
N ASP A 169 -6.88 34.97 23.31
CA ASP A 169 -5.89 34.19 24.07
C ASP A 169 -5.35 32.96 23.31
N GLY A 170 -5.79 32.72 22.07
CA GLY A 170 -5.30 31.65 21.22
C GLY A 170 -5.98 30.29 21.45
N ARG A 171 -7.05 30.22 22.25
CA ARG A 171 -7.86 29.01 22.42
C ARG A 171 -8.96 28.91 21.37
N ALA A 172 -9.37 27.68 21.05
CA ALA A 172 -10.57 27.46 20.25
C ALA A 172 -11.83 27.70 21.10
N GLY A 173 -12.82 28.36 20.50
CA GLY A 173 -14.21 28.36 20.98
C GLY A 173 -14.94 27.07 20.58
N GLY A 174 -16.27 27.10 20.59
CA GLY A 174 -17.09 25.96 20.18
C GLY A 174 -16.78 25.47 18.76
N LEU A 175 -16.75 24.15 18.58
CA LEU A 175 -16.62 23.49 17.29
C LEU A 175 -18.01 23.30 16.68
N GLU A 176 -18.16 23.71 15.42
CA GLU A 176 -19.39 23.61 14.65
C GLU A 176 -19.13 22.78 13.39
N ARG A 177 -19.90 21.70 13.18
CA ARG A 177 -19.84 20.91 11.94
C ARG A 177 -20.67 21.61 10.86
N VAL A 178 -20.06 21.84 9.69
CA VAL A 178 -20.71 22.52 8.55
C VAL A 178 -21.44 21.54 7.65
N THR A 179 -20.85 20.38 7.41
CA THR A 179 -21.32 19.38 6.43
C THR A 179 -22.22 18.33 7.04
N GLU A 180 -23.25 17.90 6.33
CA GLU A 180 -24.14 16.81 6.74
C GLU A 180 -23.50 15.42 6.63
N ASP A 181 -24.11 14.44 7.30
CA ASP A 181 -23.70 13.03 7.22
C ASP A 181 -24.71 12.28 6.34
N ARG A 182 -24.36 12.15 5.06
CA ARG A 182 -25.26 11.62 4.03
C ARG A 182 -24.76 10.27 3.54
N GLN A 183 -25.61 9.25 3.66
CA GLN A 183 -25.41 7.97 3.00
C GLN A 183 -25.80 8.09 1.52
N SER A 184 -24.91 7.65 0.64
CA SER A 184 -25.13 7.59 -0.81
C SER A 184 -26.10 6.46 -1.16
N GLU A 185 -27.00 6.75 -2.10
CA GLU A 185 -27.88 5.76 -2.74
C GLU A 185 -27.15 4.97 -3.83
N LEU A 186 -25.99 5.45 -4.27
CA LEU A 186 -25.18 4.84 -5.32
C LEU A 186 -24.31 3.69 -4.76
N PRO A 187 -24.17 2.57 -5.49
CA PRO A 187 -23.41 1.40 -5.06
C PRO A 187 -21.91 1.63 -5.19
N ARG A 188 -21.30 2.23 -4.17
CA ARG A 188 -19.85 2.48 -4.13
C ARG A 188 -19.10 1.21 -3.74
N TYR A 189 -18.33 0.66 -4.69
CA TYR A 189 -17.51 -0.53 -4.47
C TYR A 189 -16.26 -0.22 -3.64
N TYR A 190 -15.46 0.77 -4.06
CA TYR A 190 -14.20 1.12 -3.39
C TYR A 190 -14.34 2.16 -2.28
N TYR A 191 -15.29 3.06 -2.43
CA TYR A 191 -15.42 4.24 -1.57
C TYR A 191 -16.45 4.02 -0.48
N HIS A 192 -16.31 4.77 0.61
CA HIS A 192 -17.26 4.71 1.70
C HIS A 192 -18.68 5.04 1.23
N ARG A 193 -19.66 4.31 1.78
CA ARG A 193 -21.09 4.53 1.49
C ARG A 193 -21.60 5.90 1.92
N PHE A 194 -20.89 6.63 2.77
CA PHE A 194 -21.20 8.03 3.12
C PHE A 194 -20.31 9.00 2.34
N ASP A 195 -20.87 10.16 2.02
CA ASP A 195 -20.18 11.26 1.36
C ASP A 195 -19.00 11.77 2.21
N GLN A 196 -17.91 12.13 1.52
CA GLN A 196 -16.71 12.69 2.15
C GLN A 196 -16.60 14.18 1.81
N TYR A 197 -16.09 14.98 2.75
CA TYR A 197 -15.95 16.43 2.61
C TYR A 197 -14.57 16.92 3.01
N LEU A 198 -13.89 17.59 2.09
CA LEU A 198 -12.45 17.87 2.19
C LEU A 198 -12.10 19.27 1.68
N SER A 199 -10.86 19.68 1.96
CA SER A 199 -10.22 20.87 1.39
C SER A 199 -11.04 22.15 1.48
N PRO A 200 -11.45 22.57 2.69
CA PRO A 200 -12.21 23.80 2.86
C PRO A 200 -11.37 25.02 2.44
N SER A 201 -11.98 25.96 1.72
CA SER A 201 -11.42 27.28 1.41
C SER A 201 -12.45 28.37 1.61
N TRP A 202 -12.07 29.46 2.25
CA TRP A 202 -12.96 30.58 2.52
C TRP A 202 -13.18 31.46 1.29
N SER A 203 -14.41 31.94 1.10
CA SER A 203 -14.66 33.11 0.26
C SER A 203 -13.96 34.35 0.85
N PRO A 204 -13.55 35.35 0.05
CA PRO A 204 -12.82 36.53 0.55
C PRO A 204 -13.58 37.37 1.59
N ASP A 205 -14.91 37.32 1.59
CA ASP A 205 -15.76 37.97 2.59
C ASP A 205 -15.98 37.12 3.86
N GLY A 206 -15.55 35.85 3.84
CA GLY A 206 -15.71 34.89 4.92
C GLY A 206 -17.14 34.38 5.14
N SER A 207 -18.06 34.60 4.21
CA SER A 207 -19.46 34.18 4.35
C SER A 207 -19.71 32.72 3.93
N GLU A 208 -18.86 32.17 3.05
CA GLU A 208 -18.99 30.85 2.44
C GLU A 208 -17.70 30.04 2.51
N LEU A 209 -17.84 28.73 2.30
CA LEU A 209 -16.76 27.78 2.10
C LEU A 209 -16.92 27.08 0.75
N LEU A 210 -15.80 26.90 0.06
CA LEU A 210 -15.64 25.94 -1.04
C LEU A 210 -15.04 24.64 -0.49
N LEU A 211 -15.57 23.50 -0.92
CA LEU A 211 -15.23 22.15 -0.45
C LEU A 211 -15.10 21.19 -1.64
N VAL A 212 -14.40 20.08 -1.44
CA VAL A 212 -14.40 18.93 -2.37
C VAL A 212 -15.28 17.82 -1.79
N SER A 213 -16.17 17.24 -2.61
CA SER A 213 -17.02 16.12 -2.18
C SER A 213 -17.43 15.18 -3.31
N ASN A 214 -17.45 13.89 -2.99
CA ASN A 214 -17.93 12.82 -3.86
C ASN A 214 -19.45 12.61 -3.83
N ARG A 215 -20.20 13.55 -3.23
CA ARG A 215 -21.66 13.53 -3.19
C ARG A 215 -22.25 13.32 -4.58
N GLY A 216 -23.12 12.31 -4.70
CA GLY A 216 -23.77 11.97 -5.96
C GLY A 216 -22.85 11.34 -7.01
N ARG A 217 -21.69 10.82 -6.60
CA ARG A 217 -20.72 10.12 -7.46
C ARG A 217 -20.43 8.71 -6.94
N ILE A 218 -20.27 7.75 -7.84
CA ILE A 218 -19.88 6.36 -7.50
C ILE A 218 -18.36 6.27 -7.29
N TRP A 219 -17.59 7.00 -8.09
CA TRP A 219 -16.13 6.92 -8.13
C TRP A 219 -15.50 8.28 -7.78
N GLY A 220 -14.32 8.21 -7.16
CA GLY A 220 -13.42 9.34 -6.99
C GLY A 220 -13.89 10.43 -6.02
N SER A 221 -13.19 11.56 -6.11
CA SER A 221 -13.32 12.78 -5.30
C SER A 221 -14.53 13.64 -5.65
N GLY A 222 -15.10 13.46 -6.85
CA GLY A 222 -16.34 14.10 -7.27
C GLY A 222 -16.20 15.53 -7.77
N GLY A 223 -16.66 16.51 -6.99
CA GLY A 223 -16.78 17.89 -7.48
C GLY A 223 -16.52 18.95 -6.42
N PHE A 224 -16.60 20.20 -6.85
CA PHE A 224 -16.44 21.40 -6.04
C PHE A 224 -17.81 21.91 -5.58
N TRP A 225 -17.95 22.11 -4.27
CA TRP A 225 -19.21 22.49 -3.62
C TRP A 225 -19.05 23.76 -2.81
N ARG A 226 -20.02 24.67 -2.90
CA ARG A 226 -20.12 25.84 -2.03
C ARG A 226 -21.16 25.63 -0.96
N THR A 227 -20.89 26.11 0.24
CA THR A 227 -21.86 26.15 1.34
C THR A 227 -21.64 27.38 2.21
N ARG A 228 -22.66 27.76 2.97
CA ARG A 228 -22.53 28.80 3.98
C ARG A 228 -21.48 28.39 5.01
N ALA A 229 -20.67 29.35 5.48
CA ALA A 229 -19.70 29.11 6.54
C ALA A 229 -20.34 29.04 7.95
N ALA A 230 -21.37 28.21 8.08
CA ALA A 230 -22.14 27.89 9.29
C ALA A 230 -22.86 26.54 9.09
N GLY A 231 -23.23 25.88 10.19
CA GLY A 231 -23.97 24.62 10.18
C GLY A 231 -25.35 24.76 9.54
N GLY A 232 -25.80 23.70 8.88
CA GLY A 232 -27.12 23.64 8.23
C GLY A 232 -27.23 24.36 6.89
N GLY A 233 -26.12 24.85 6.32
CA GLY A 233 -26.10 25.35 4.95
C GLY A 233 -26.19 24.21 3.94
N GLU A 234 -27.15 24.28 3.01
CA GLU A 234 -27.26 23.31 1.92
C GLU A 234 -26.10 23.50 0.93
N PRO A 235 -25.23 22.50 0.74
CA PRO A 235 -24.11 22.62 -0.19
C PRO A 235 -24.62 22.55 -1.64
N ARG A 236 -24.12 23.44 -2.50
CA ARG A 236 -24.40 23.50 -3.94
C ARG A 236 -23.14 23.16 -4.74
N GLU A 237 -23.23 22.18 -5.64
CA GLU A 237 -22.16 21.89 -6.59
C GLU A 237 -22.00 23.06 -7.57
N ILE A 238 -20.78 23.54 -7.75
CA ILE A 238 -20.46 24.59 -8.74
C ILE A 238 -19.74 24.03 -9.96
N HIS A 239 -18.99 22.94 -9.80
CA HIS A 239 -18.21 22.35 -10.88
C HIS A 239 -17.95 20.87 -10.57
N TYR A 240 -18.33 19.96 -11.47
CA TYR A 240 -17.97 18.56 -11.36
C TYR A 240 -16.61 18.34 -12.02
N GLU A 241 -15.66 17.76 -11.28
CA GLU A 241 -14.36 17.41 -11.84
C GLU A 241 -13.64 16.38 -10.98
N GLU A 242 -13.31 15.24 -11.58
CA GLU A 242 -12.58 14.20 -10.87
C GLU A 242 -11.11 14.60 -10.67
N THR A 243 -10.64 14.64 -9.42
CA THR A 243 -9.36 15.27 -9.05
C THR A 243 -8.42 14.39 -8.22
N THR A 244 -8.64 13.07 -8.18
CA THR A 244 -7.84 12.12 -7.36
C THR A 244 -7.69 12.57 -5.90
N TRP A 245 -8.68 13.30 -5.39
CA TRP A 245 -8.73 13.87 -4.03
C TRP A 245 -7.60 14.87 -3.70
N LYS A 246 -6.81 15.30 -4.69
CA LYS A 246 -5.70 16.26 -4.55
C LYS A 246 -6.06 17.69 -4.96
N ALA A 247 -7.34 17.96 -5.23
CA ALA A 247 -7.83 19.24 -5.76
C ALA A 247 -7.37 20.49 -4.99
N ARG A 248 -7.54 20.48 -3.66
CA ARG A 248 -7.13 21.56 -2.74
C ARG A 248 -7.39 22.98 -3.30
N PRO A 249 -8.66 23.34 -3.57
CA PRO A 249 -8.95 24.61 -4.21
C PRO A 249 -8.58 25.82 -3.31
N ASP A 250 -8.25 26.94 -3.92
CA ASP A 250 -8.01 28.22 -3.24
C ASP A 250 -8.63 29.38 -4.03
N TRP A 251 -9.30 30.28 -3.30
CA TRP A 251 -9.95 31.45 -3.88
C TRP A 251 -8.92 32.53 -4.21
N SER A 252 -9.10 33.19 -5.36
CA SER A 252 -8.36 34.42 -5.62
C SER A 252 -8.82 35.52 -4.64
N PRO A 253 -7.91 36.43 -4.23
CA PRO A 253 -8.26 37.50 -3.28
C PRO A 253 -9.39 38.42 -3.75
N ASP A 254 -9.57 38.54 -5.07
CA ASP A 254 -10.64 39.33 -5.71
C ASP A 254 -12.02 38.65 -5.72
N GLY A 255 -12.09 37.37 -5.30
CA GLY A 255 -13.34 36.61 -5.25
C GLY A 255 -13.86 36.08 -6.58
N ARG A 256 -13.11 36.24 -7.68
CA ARG A 256 -13.60 35.94 -9.04
C ARG A 256 -13.15 34.60 -9.59
N ARG A 257 -12.07 34.03 -9.04
CA ARG A 257 -11.40 32.84 -9.58
C ARG A 257 -11.09 31.84 -8.48
N VAL A 258 -10.93 30.59 -8.88
CA VAL A 258 -10.46 29.50 -8.03
C VAL A 258 -9.31 28.81 -8.74
N VAL A 259 -8.19 28.62 -8.05
CA VAL A 259 -7.12 27.70 -8.50
C VAL A 259 -7.30 26.36 -7.83
N TYR A 260 -7.03 25.29 -8.54
CA TYR A 260 -7.10 23.93 -8.03
C TYR A 260 -6.20 22.98 -8.83
N SER A 261 -6.02 21.77 -8.33
CA SER A 261 -5.25 20.70 -8.96
C SER A 261 -6.18 19.65 -9.58
N SER A 262 -5.87 19.18 -10.78
CA SER A 262 -6.64 18.10 -11.42
C SER A 262 -5.91 17.49 -12.59
N TYR A 263 -6.28 16.25 -12.94
CA TYR A 263 -5.77 15.56 -14.10
C TYR A 263 -6.60 15.78 -15.38
N LEU A 264 -7.87 16.18 -15.30
CA LEU A 264 -8.78 16.38 -16.47
C LEU A 264 -8.59 15.35 -17.60
N GLY A 265 -8.62 14.06 -17.25
CA GLY A 265 -8.45 12.95 -18.19
C GLY A 265 -6.99 12.67 -18.64
N ARG A 266 -6.00 13.35 -18.07
CA ARG A 266 -4.56 13.06 -18.22
C ARG A 266 -4.07 12.10 -17.13
N GLN A 267 -2.81 11.68 -17.21
CA GLN A 267 -2.20 10.80 -16.21
C GLN A 267 -1.81 11.51 -14.91
N TRP A 268 -1.55 12.82 -14.99
CA TRP A 268 -0.91 13.60 -13.93
C TRP A 268 -1.68 14.87 -13.62
N ASN A 269 -1.69 15.26 -12.34
CA ASN A 269 -2.35 16.47 -11.88
C ASN A 269 -1.61 17.73 -12.34
N GLN A 270 -2.35 18.71 -12.82
CA GLN A 270 -1.87 20.04 -13.13
C GLN A 270 -2.72 21.09 -12.44
N LEU A 271 -2.23 22.32 -12.40
CA LEU A 271 -2.99 23.43 -11.90
C LEU A 271 -3.94 23.96 -12.97
N TRP A 272 -5.16 24.26 -12.55
CA TRP A 272 -6.23 24.82 -13.36
C TRP A 272 -6.85 26.02 -12.66
N LEU A 273 -7.36 26.95 -13.45
CA LEU A 273 -8.15 28.09 -13.00
C LEU A 273 -9.56 28.01 -13.54
N MET A 274 -10.53 28.18 -12.67
CA MET A 274 -11.94 28.39 -13.05
C MET A 274 -12.46 29.70 -12.47
N THR A 275 -13.65 30.10 -12.92
CA THR A 275 -14.39 31.18 -12.25
C THR A 275 -14.90 30.72 -10.88
N ALA A 276 -15.16 31.65 -9.95
CA ALA A 276 -15.70 31.32 -8.63
C ALA A 276 -17.13 30.69 -8.66
N GLU A 277 -17.80 30.76 -9.80
CA GLU A 277 -19.09 30.10 -10.06
C GLU A 277 -18.96 28.79 -10.85
N GLY A 278 -17.73 28.31 -11.11
CA GLY A 278 -17.48 26.98 -11.72
C GLY A 278 -17.54 26.93 -13.25
N GLY A 279 -17.44 28.07 -13.93
CA GLY A 279 -17.29 28.13 -15.39
C GLY A 279 -15.98 27.52 -15.91
N ASP A 280 -15.83 27.47 -17.24
CA ASP A 280 -14.80 26.69 -17.94
C ASP A 280 -13.37 26.85 -17.41
N PRO A 281 -12.62 25.74 -17.25
CA PRO A 281 -11.28 25.78 -16.69
C PRO A 281 -10.21 26.15 -17.72
N LEU A 282 -9.19 26.87 -17.26
CA LEU A 282 -7.97 27.22 -17.98
C LEU A 282 -6.76 26.56 -17.30
N GLN A 283 -5.96 25.81 -18.06
CA GLN A 283 -4.75 25.19 -17.55
C GLN A 283 -3.67 26.24 -17.22
N LEU A 284 -2.95 26.05 -16.12
CA LEU A 284 -1.84 26.92 -15.69
C LEU A 284 -0.47 26.25 -15.75
N THR A 285 -0.39 24.94 -15.51
CA THR A 285 0.87 24.19 -15.54
C THR A 285 0.77 23.03 -16.53
N TYR A 286 1.90 22.66 -17.13
CA TYR A 286 1.97 21.65 -18.19
C TYR A 286 3.14 20.70 -17.94
N GLY A 287 2.93 19.40 -18.20
CA GLY A 287 3.95 18.37 -18.06
C GLY A 287 3.40 17.01 -17.58
N ASP A 288 4.30 16.03 -17.47
CA ASP A 288 4.02 14.65 -17.05
C ASP A 288 4.53 14.40 -15.63
N PHE A 289 3.97 15.17 -14.71
CA PHE A 289 4.25 15.18 -13.29
C PHE A 289 3.07 15.81 -12.55
N ASP A 290 2.97 15.63 -11.23
CA ASP A 290 1.94 16.29 -10.44
C ASP A 290 2.37 17.72 -10.07
N ALA A 291 1.47 18.68 -10.25
CA ALA A 291 1.48 20.01 -9.64
C ALA A 291 0.22 20.14 -8.77
N THR A 292 0.40 20.27 -7.45
CA THR A 292 -0.67 20.11 -6.45
C THR A 292 -0.59 21.16 -5.34
N ALA A 293 -1.61 21.18 -4.47
CA ALA A 293 -1.69 22.07 -3.30
C ALA A 293 -1.46 23.56 -3.61
N PRO A 294 -2.15 24.14 -4.61
CA PRO A 294 -1.96 25.53 -4.99
C PRO A 294 -2.46 26.50 -3.92
N ARG A 295 -1.76 27.64 -3.74
CA ARG A 295 -2.16 28.73 -2.85
C ARG A 295 -1.91 30.10 -3.45
N TRP A 296 -2.93 30.94 -3.48
CA TRP A 296 -2.84 32.33 -3.94
C TRP A 296 -2.04 33.19 -2.99
N SER A 297 -1.19 34.05 -3.54
CA SER A 297 -0.66 35.19 -2.80
C SER A 297 -1.78 36.20 -2.54
N ARG A 298 -1.67 36.96 -1.45
CA ARG A 298 -2.69 37.95 -1.03
C ARG A 298 -2.92 39.08 -2.05
N ASP A 299 -1.91 39.38 -2.87
CA ASP A 299 -2.00 40.37 -3.95
C ASP A 299 -2.64 39.80 -5.24
N GLY A 300 -2.93 38.49 -5.29
CA GLY A 300 -3.54 37.83 -6.44
C GLY A 300 -2.64 37.72 -7.67
N ARG A 301 -1.33 37.95 -7.51
CA ARG A 301 -0.34 37.97 -8.62
C ARG A 301 0.49 36.70 -8.73
N ARG A 302 0.48 35.83 -7.72
CA ARG A 302 1.31 34.62 -7.67
C ARG A 302 0.56 33.46 -7.06
N ILE A 303 0.97 32.26 -7.44
CA ILE A 303 0.48 31.00 -6.88
C ILE A 303 1.68 30.18 -6.46
N ALA A 304 1.70 29.74 -5.19
CA ALA A 304 2.65 28.75 -4.69
C ALA A 304 2.05 27.34 -4.83
N TYR A 305 2.86 26.35 -5.19
CA TYR A 305 2.39 24.97 -5.36
C TYR A 305 3.50 23.94 -5.15
N VAL A 306 3.12 22.69 -4.91
CA VAL A 306 4.04 21.56 -4.78
C VAL A 306 4.14 20.83 -6.11
N SER A 307 5.36 20.52 -6.54
CA SER A 307 5.60 19.73 -7.75
C SER A 307 6.48 18.52 -7.47
N ASN A 308 6.21 17.39 -8.14
CA ASN A 308 7.11 16.24 -8.17
C ASN A 308 7.82 16.07 -9.54
N GLU A 309 7.99 17.15 -10.31
CA GLU A 309 8.67 17.15 -11.62
C GLU A 309 10.05 16.49 -11.57
N GLY A 310 10.83 16.72 -10.50
CA GLY A 310 12.14 16.08 -10.27
C GLY A 310 12.09 14.66 -9.69
N GLY A 311 10.91 14.08 -9.52
CA GLY A 311 10.65 12.80 -8.85
C GLY A 311 10.38 12.93 -7.35
N ASN A 312 11.11 13.82 -6.65
CA ASN A 312 10.83 14.20 -5.27
C ASN A 312 9.94 15.46 -5.21
N THR A 313 9.33 15.76 -4.06
CA THR A 313 8.51 16.96 -3.89
C THR A 313 9.37 18.24 -3.80
N SER A 314 8.90 19.31 -4.42
CA SER A 314 9.57 20.61 -4.51
C SER A 314 8.55 21.74 -4.45
N LEU A 315 8.94 22.92 -3.95
CA LEU A 315 8.06 24.08 -3.83
C LEU A 315 8.33 25.05 -4.97
N TRP A 316 7.25 25.50 -5.63
CA TRP A 316 7.32 26.39 -6.78
C TRP A 316 6.41 27.59 -6.62
N VAL A 317 6.74 28.67 -7.32
CA VAL A 317 5.90 29.86 -7.48
C VAL A 317 5.75 30.16 -8.97
N VAL A 318 4.50 30.41 -9.40
CA VAL A 318 4.16 30.90 -10.75
C VAL A 318 3.50 32.28 -10.67
N ASP A 319 3.86 33.17 -11.58
CA ASP A 319 3.27 34.53 -11.70
C ASP A 319 1.97 34.50 -12.55
N VAL A 320 0.95 35.29 -12.19
CA VAL A 320 -0.36 35.35 -12.85
C VAL A 320 -0.87 36.81 -13.01
N PRO A 321 -1.16 37.30 -14.24
CA PRO A 321 -0.88 36.66 -15.52
C PRO A 321 0.63 36.61 -15.80
N GLY A 322 1.11 35.55 -16.43
CA GLY A 322 2.51 35.34 -16.76
C GLY A 322 2.87 33.85 -16.84
N SER A 323 4.09 33.55 -17.30
CA SER A 323 4.64 32.17 -17.34
C SER A 323 5.90 32.01 -16.50
N GLY A 324 6.31 33.05 -15.77
CA GLY A 324 7.46 33.01 -14.89
C GLY A 324 7.24 32.02 -13.76
N ARG A 325 7.84 30.83 -13.86
CA ARG A 325 7.88 29.83 -12.79
C ARG A 325 9.28 29.75 -12.18
N ARG A 326 9.36 29.65 -10.85
CA ARG A 326 10.62 29.51 -10.12
C ARG A 326 10.48 28.57 -8.94
N GLU A 327 11.49 27.74 -8.73
CA GLU A 327 11.58 26.86 -7.57
C GLU A 327 12.04 27.67 -6.34
N VAL A 328 11.44 27.40 -5.19
CA VAL A 328 11.82 27.94 -3.88
C VAL A 328 12.75 26.91 -3.22
N ARG A 329 14.05 27.04 -3.47
CA ARG A 329 15.07 26.07 -3.02
C ARG A 329 15.57 26.39 -1.62
N ALA A 330 15.48 25.43 -0.71
CA ALA A 330 16.00 25.53 0.65
C ALA A 330 17.45 25.01 0.73
N VAL A 331 18.41 25.76 0.16
CA VAL A 331 19.84 25.38 0.09
C VAL A 331 20.51 25.54 1.45
N ARG A 332 20.34 26.71 2.10
CA ARG A 332 20.86 26.97 3.44
C ARG A 332 19.74 26.80 4.46
N ARG A 333 19.84 25.78 5.30
CA ARG A 333 18.85 25.48 6.33
C ARG A 333 19.35 25.91 7.71
N VAL A 334 18.63 26.82 8.34
CA VAL A 334 18.89 27.28 9.70
C VAL A 334 17.95 26.52 10.65
N TYR A 335 18.53 25.63 11.44
CA TYR A 335 17.80 24.77 12.37
C TYR A 335 17.57 25.47 13.70
N ARG A 336 16.49 25.08 14.39
CA ARG A 336 16.17 25.59 15.73
C ARG A 336 16.98 24.93 16.83
N GLU A 337 17.19 23.63 16.69
CA GLU A 337 17.92 22.81 17.63
C GLU A 337 19.34 22.52 17.11
N PRO A 338 20.29 22.18 17.99
CA PRO A 338 21.60 21.67 17.61
C PRO A 338 21.51 20.47 16.65
N VAL A 339 22.29 20.50 15.57
CA VAL A 339 22.31 19.45 14.54
C VAL A 339 23.73 19.10 14.14
N GLY A 340 23.92 17.88 13.64
CA GLY A 340 25.17 17.43 13.02
C GLY A 340 24.91 16.69 11.71
N ARG A 341 25.98 16.33 11.01
CA ARG A 341 25.94 15.60 9.73
C ARG A 341 26.28 14.13 9.97
N LEU A 342 25.44 13.23 9.49
CA LEU A 342 25.67 11.79 9.53
C LEU A 342 25.90 11.26 8.11
N SER A 343 27.03 10.58 7.90
CA SER A 343 27.33 9.82 6.69
C SER A 343 27.28 8.32 6.96
N ILE A 344 26.63 7.57 6.08
CA ILE A 344 26.44 6.12 6.19
C ILE A 344 27.02 5.45 4.97
N MET A 345 27.83 4.42 5.16
CA MET A 345 28.30 3.52 4.10
C MET A 345 27.93 2.09 4.43
N VAL A 346 27.19 1.44 3.54
CA VAL A 346 26.80 0.03 3.68
C VAL A 346 27.69 -0.82 2.78
N VAL A 347 28.21 -1.93 3.33
CA VAL A 347 29.05 -2.87 2.59
C VAL A 347 28.59 -4.31 2.78
N ASP A 348 28.74 -5.13 1.76
CA ASP A 348 28.65 -6.58 1.90
C ASP A 348 29.93 -7.06 2.61
N ARG A 349 29.78 -7.73 3.76
CA ARG A 349 30.92 -8.19 4.57
C ARG A 349 31.80 -9.19 3.83
N SER A 350 31.21 -10.03 2.98
CA SER A 350 31.91 -11.10 2.26
C SER A 350 32.80 -10.55 1.14
N THR A 351 32.36 -9.49 0.44
CA THR A 351 33.10 -8.90 -0.69
C THR A 351 33.85 -7.62 -0.31
N GLY A 352 33.51 -7.00 0.83
CA GLY A 352 34.03 -5.70 1.27
C GLY A 352 33.50 -4.50 0.46
N ARG A 353 32.71 -4.74 -0.59
CA ARG A 353 32.27 -3.71 -1.55
C ARG A 353 31.06 -2.93 -1.02
N PRO A 354 30.96 -1.62 -1.32
CA PRO A 354 29.75 -0.85 -1.04
C PRO A 354 28.55 -1.35 -1.83
N VAL A 355 27.41 -1.46 -1.14
CA VAL A 355 26.15 -1.97 -1.72
C VAL A 355 25.00 -1.02 -1.44
N PRO A 356 23.99 -0.96 -2.33
CA PRO A 356 22.70 -0.33 -2.03
C PRO A 356 22.02 -1.00 -0.82
N ALA A 357 21.17 -0.27 -0.11
CA ALA A 357 20.43 -0.84 1.03
C ALA A 357 19.22 0.02 1.38
N ARG A 358 18.26 -0.57 2.08
CA ARG A 358 17.24 0.16 2.83
C ARG A 358 17.81 0.58 4.18
N VAL A 359 17.63 1.84 4.54
CA VAL A 359 18.18 2.43 5.76
C VAL A 359 17.07 3.15 6.52
N SER A 360 16.98 2.89 7.82
CA SER A 360 16.20 3.70 8.76
C SER A 360 17.14 4.46 9.67
N VAL A 361 16.87 5.74 9.90
CA VAL A 361 17.62 6.59 10.82
C VAL A 361 16.65 7.22 11.79
N THR A 362 16.75 6.89 13.08
CA THR A 362 15.87 7.39 14.14
C THR A 362 16.65 8.31 15.07
N GLY A 363 16.18 9.54 15.23
CA GLY A 363 16.77 10.53 16.13
C GLY A 363 16.36 10.36 17.60
N PRO A 364 16.96 11.14 18.51
CA PRO A 364 16.65 11.08 19.94
C PRO A 364 15.22 11.54 20.28
N ASP A 365 14.55 12.24 19.36
CA ASP A 365 13.15 12.65 19.43
C ASP A 365 12.16 11.57 18.96
N GLY A 366 12.67 10.41 18.54
CA GLY A 366 11.90 9.29 17.98
C GLY A 366 11.49 9.46 16.52
N ARG A 367 11.82 10.59 15.87
CA ARG A 367 11.50 10.84 14.46
C ARG A 367 12.47 10.11 13.54
N SER A 368 11.99 9.79 12.33
CA SER A 368 12.85 9.28 11.25
C SER A 368 13.42 10.41 10.39
N TYR A 369 14.67 10.22 9.96
CA TYR A 369 15.46 11.17 9.19
C TYR A 369 15.95 10.54 7.88
N ALA A 370 16.08 11.36 6.83
CA ALA A 370 16.53 10.95 5.51
C ALA A 370 17.37 12.05 4.86
N PRO A 371 18.22 11.73 3.87
CA PRO A 371 18.88 12.74 3.03
C PRO A 371 17.88 13.69 2.37
N ASP A 372 18.34 14.90 2.07
CA ASP A 372 17.51 15.98 1.53
C ASP A 372 16.91 15.67 0.15
N ASP A 373 17.58 14.81 -0.61
CA ASP A 373 17.23 14.38 -1.96
C ASP A 373 16.63 12.96 -2.01
N ALA A 374 16.65 12.21 -0.91
CA ALA A 374 16.14 10.85 -0.86
C ALA A 374 14.61 10.82 -0.74
N TRP A 375 13.98 9.78 -1.28
CA TRP A 375 12.60 9.49 -0.94
C TRP A 375 12.50 8.91 0.45
N ARG A 376 11.72 9.57 1.28
CA ARG A 376 11.39 9.11 2.61
C ARG A 376 10.09 8.31 2.53
N HIS A 377 10.15 7.09 3.03
CA HIS A 377 9.04 6.17 3.17
C HIS A 377 8.74 5.95 4.65
N ALA A 378 7.53 5.47 4.95
CA ALA A 378 7.12 5.05 6.28
C ALA A 378 6.13 3.90 6.17
N ASP A 379 6.16 3.00 7.15
CA ASP A 379 5.23 1.88 7.20
C ASP A 379 3.93 2.25 7.94
N ASP A 380 2.78 1.92 7.37
CA ASP A 380 1.46 2.32 7.84
C ASP A 380 0.88 1.47 8.98
N GLY A 381 1.60 0.43 9.40
CA GLY A 381 1.29 -0.39 10.56
C GLY A 381 2.52 -0.55 11.47
N PHE A 382 2.40 -0.27 12.76
CA PHE A 382 3.54 -0.51 13.67
C PHE A 382 3.09 -0.81 15.09
N ASP A 383 4.00 -1.40 15.87
CA ASP A 383 3.82 -1.57 17.30
C ASP A 383 4.37 -0.35 18.06
N ARG A 384 3.49 0.35 18.77
CA ARG A 384 3.85 1.49 19.62
C ARG A 384 4.76 1.14 20.79
N SER A 385 4.77 -0.12 21.20
CA SER A 385 5.69 -0.61 22.21
C SER A 385 7.13 -0.66 21.71
N GLU A 386 7.33 -0.82 20.39
CA GLU A 386 8.65 -0.86 19.76
C GLU A 386 9.18 0.53 19.43
N ARG A 387 8.30 1.48 19.06
CA ARG A 387 8.68 2.81 18.57
C ARG A 387 7.55 3.82 18.70
N ARG A 388 7.89 5.10 18.74
CA ARG A 388 6.89 6.19 18.88
C ARG A 388 6.11 6.48 17.60
N PHE A 389 6.77 6.42 16.45
CA PHE A 389 6.21 6.74 15.14
C PHE A 389 6.40 5.58 14.16
N GLU A 390 5.72 5.66 13.03
CA GLU A 390 5.88 4.78 11.87
C GLU A 390 7.35 4.47 11.57
N TYR A 391 7.63 3.23 11.16
CA TYR A 391 8.97 2.82 10.73
C TYR A 391 9.34 3.58 9.45
N GLY A 392 10.12 4.66 9.60
CA GLY A 392 10.56 5.46 8.46
C GLY A 392 11.88 4.97 7.87
N TYR A 393 11.98 4.94 6.55
CA TYR A 393 13.17 4.48 5.83
C TYR A 393 13.38 5.20 4.51
N PHE A 394 14.56 5.02 3.91
CA PHE A 394 14.88 5.44 2.55
C PHE A 394 15.84 4.43 1.91
N HIS A 395 15.95 4.44 0.58
CA HIS A 395 16.92 3.61 -0.13
C HIS A 395 18.18 4.41 -0.45
N THR A 396 19.34 3.82 -0.17
CA THR A 396 20.64 4.38 -0.53
C THR A 396 21.24 3.62 -1.71
N GLY A 397 21.93 4.33 -2.60
CA GLY A 397 22.72 3.71 -3.66
C GLY A 397 23.98 3.02 -3.12
N ARG A 398 24.80 3.70 -2.30
CA ARG A 398 26.03 3.16 -1.70
C ARG A 398 26.43 3.91 -0.44
N ARG A 399 26.21 5.21 -0.46
CA ARG A 399 26.43 6.13 0.65
C ARG A 399 25.23 7.06 0.78
N ALA A 400 24.92 7.43 2.01
CA ALA A 400 23.93 8.46 2.31
C ALA A 400 24.56 9.49 3.23
N SER A 401 24.18 10.76 3.09
CA SER A 401 24.57 11.83 4.00
C SER A 401 23.33 12.65 4.32
N MET A 402 23.14 12.98 5.59
CA MET A 402 21.97 13.75 6.02
C MET A 402 22.28 14.58 7.26
N THR A 403 21.45 15.59 7.52
CA THR A 403 21.46 16.35 8.77
C THR A 403 20.53 15.70 9.77
N VAL A 404 20.99 15.52 11.00
CA VAL A 404 20.24 14.90 12.11
C VAL A 404 20.40 15.72 13.40
N PRO A 405 19.48 15.63 14.37
CA PRO A 405 19.64 16.26 15.67
C PRO A 405 20.91 15.78 16.37
N ALA A 406 21.57 16.67 17.12
CA ALA A 406 22.62 16.28 18.03
C ALA A 406 22.05 15.34 19.11
N GLY A 407 22.79 14.27 19.45
CA GLY A 407 22.34 13.24 20.38
C GLY A 407 22.62 11.83 19.89
N ALA A 408 21.92 10.85 20.47
CA ALA A 408 22.02 9.45 20.05
C ALA A 408 21.09 9.20 18.86
N VAL A 409 21.66 8.74 17.75
CA VAL A 409 20.94 8.41 16.52
C VAL A 409 21.10 6.92 16.23
N THR A 410 20.00 6.21 16.01
CA THR A 410 20.02 4.78 15.66
C THR A 410 19.89 4.61 14.15
N VAL A 411 20.77 3.83 13.56
CA VAL A 411 20.81 3.46 12.14
C VAL A 411 20.53 1.97 12.00
N GLU A 412 19.43 1.61 11.36
CA GLU A 412 19.08 0.24 10.98
C GLU A 412 19.24 0.05 9.47
N VAL A 413 19.79 -1.09 9.03
CA VAL A 413 20.07 -1.38 7.62
C VAL A 413 19.60 -2.78 7.24
N SER A 414 18.85 -2.85 6.14
CA SER A 414 18.32 -4.08 5.54
C SER A 414 18.63 -4.13 4.04
N ARG A 415 18.82 -5.35 3.51
CA ARG A 415 19.08 -5.61 2.08
C ARG A 415 18.43 -6.95 1.69
N GLY A 416 17.11 -7.04 1.78
CA GLY A 416 16.37 -8.30 1.55
C GLY A 416 16.60 -9.38 2.63
N PRO A 417 15.95 -10.56 2.49
CA PRO A 417 15.99 -11.63 3.49
C PRO A 417 17.28 -12.46 3.47
N GLU A 418 18.10 -12.36 2.41
CA GLU A 418 19.39 -13.06 2.30
C GLU A 418 20.50 -12.43 3.14
N PHE A 419 20.26 -11.24 3.72
CA PHE A 419 21.20 -10.55 4.59
C PHE A 419 20.64 -10.39 6.01
N ARG A 420 21.51 -10.52 7.02
CA ARG A 420 21.22 -10.16 8.40
C ARG A 420 20.99 -8.66 8.50
N VAL A 421 19.87 -8.25 9.11
CA VAL A 421 19.62 -6.84 9.44
C VAL A 421 20.63 -6.36 10.49
N ALA A 422 21.17 -5.16 10.29
CA ALA A 422 22.17 -4.57 11.17
C ALA A 422 21.65 -3.28 11.82
N SER A 423 21.96 -3.08 13.10
CA SER A 423 21.62 -1.85 13.83
C SER A 423 22.84 -1.28 14.57
N ARG A 424 22.98 0.05 14.56
CA ARG A 424 24.07 0.79 15.21
C ARG A 424 23.56 2.12 15.76
N THR A 425 23.92 2.44 17.00
CA THR A 425 23.72 3.78 17.55
C THR A 425 24.99 4.60 17.40
N VAL A 426 24.85 5.82 16.87
CA VAL A 426 25.92 6.80 16.65
C VAL A 426 25.60 8.04 17.48
N LYS A 427 26.60 8.55 18.21
CA LYS A 427 26.47 9.83 18.92
C LYS A 427 26.87 10.97 18.00
N ILE A 428 25.98 11.93 17.82
CA ILE A 428 26.16 13.12 16.98
C ILE A 428 26.37 14.32 17.90
N ALA A 429 27.47 15.04 17.70
CA ALA A 429 27.73 16.31 18.38
C ALA A 429 27.25 17.49 17.52
N ASP A 430 26.97 18.62 18.16
CA ASP A 430 26.55 19.84 17.49
C ASP A 430 27.61 20.32 16.49
N GLY A 431 27.18 20.60 15.26
CA GLY A 431 28.03 21.01 14.15
C GLY A 431 29.03 19.96 13.63
N ALA A 432 29.07 18.75 14.20
CA ALA A 432 30.05 17.74 13.83
C ALA A 432 29.64 16.92 12.60
N GLU A 433 30.63 16.41 11.88
CA GLU A 433 30.44 15.36 10.88
C GLU A 433 30.81 14.00 11.46
N SER A 434 29.86 13.07 11.46
CA SER A 434 30.03 11.69 11.93
C SER A 434 29.84 10.71 10.78
N GLY A 435 30.67 9.67 10.73
CA GLY A 435 30.58 8.61 9.72
C GLY A 435 30.41 7.24 10.35
N VAL A 436 29.54 6.41 9.77
CA VAL A 436 29.36 5.01 10.17
C VAL A 436 29.47 4.09 8.96
N ARG A 437 30.29 3.04 9.10
CA ARG A 437 30.39 1.94 8.14
C ARG A 437 29.66 0.73 8.72
N ILE A 438 28.66 0.22 7.99
CA ILE A 438 27.83 -0.93 8.40
C ILE A 438 28.10 -2.07 7.42
N ALA A 439 28.62 -3.19 7.94
CA ALA A 439 28.87 -4.39 7.16
C ALA A 439 27.72 -5.39 7.35
N LEU A 440 27.06 -5.76 6.26
CA LEU A 440 25.96 -6.74 6.25
C LEU A 440 26.51 -8.15 6.05
N GLU A 441 26.02 -9.08 6.86
CA GLU A 441 26.37 -10.49 6.81
C GLU A 441 25.30 -11.26 6.02
N ARG A 442 25.72 -12.21 5.16
CA ARG A 442 24.79 -13.04 4.40
C ARG A 442 24.27 -14.21 5.24
N LEU A 443 22.96 -14.40 5.21
CA LEU A 443 22.25 -15.60 5.66
C LEU A 443 22.28 -16.71 4.61
N ALA A 444 22.21 -16.32 3.34
CA ALA A 444 22.20 -17.22 2.20
C ALA A 444 22.80 -16.54 0.96
N ASP A 445 23.17 -17.37 -0.01
CA ASP A 445 23.50 -16.96 -1.37
C ASP A 445 22.70 -17.89 -2.30
N LEU A 446 21.44 -17.51 -2.52
CA LEU A 446 20.49 -18.23 -3.34
C LEU A 446 20.81 -18.09 -4.84
N PRO A 447 21.27 -16.93 -5.35
CA PRO A 447 21.73 -16.81 -6.74
C PRO A 447 22.85 -17.78 -7.10
N ALA A 448 23.81 -18.04 -6.20
CA ALA A 448 24.85 -19.06 -6.40
C ALA A 448 24.30 -20.48 -6.59
N GLN A 449 23.05 -20.73 -6.15
CA GLN A 449 22.35 -22.01 -6.27
C GLN A 449 21.30 -22.00 -7.41
N GLY A 450 21.26 -20.93 -8.21
CA GLY A 450 20.34 -20.75 -9.33
C GLY A 450 18.93 -20.30 -8.93
N TRP A 451 18.76 -19.78 -7.72
CA TRP A 451 17.51 -19.21 -7.22
C TRP A 451 17.55 -17.69 -7.31
N TYR A 452 16.50 -17.09 -7.86
CA TYR A 452 16.39 -15.64 -7.99
C TYR A 452 15.05 -15.17 -7.45
N SER A 453 15.08 -14.10 -6.64
CA SER A 453 13.89 -13.46 -6.08
C SER A 453 13.15 -12.62 -7.11
N GLY A 454 11.83 -12.60 -7.04
CA GLY A 454 10.99 -11.65 -7.76
C GLY A 454 9.83 -11.17 -6.91
N ASP A 455 9.40 -9.94 -7.19
CA ASP A 455 8.13 -9.40 -6.72
C ASP A 455 7.19 -9.35 -7.91
N LEU A 456 6.11 -10.13 -7.86
CA LEU A 456 5.16 -10.31 -8.96
C LEU A 456 4.14 -9.18 -9.06
N HIS A 457 4.07 -8.31 -8.04
CA HIS A 457 3.05 -7.27 -7.95
C HIS A 457 3.62 -5.98 -7.36
N VAL A 458 4.01 -5.07 -8.25
CA VAL A 458 4.48 -3.73 -7.90
C VAL A 458 3.76 -2.70 -8.76
N HIS A 459 3.39 -1.56 -8.18
CA HIS A 459 2.97 -0.38 -8.93
C HIS A 459 4.02 0.72 -8.83
N MET A 460 4.68 1.02 -9.95
CA MET A 460 5.71 2.05 -10.00
C MET A 460 5.11 3.44 -9.73
N ASN A 461 4.02 3.79 -10.42
CA ASN A 461 3.23 4.99 -10.16
C ASN A 461 1.74 4.67 -10.01
N TYR A 462 1.17 4.99 -8.84
CA TYR A 462 -0.24 4.77 -8.55
C TYR A 462 -0.95 6.10 -8.22
N GLY A 463 -0.61 6.71 -7.08
CA GLY A 463 -1.08 8.05 -6.71
C GLY A 463 -0.32 8.70 -5.55
N GLY A 464 0.90 8.22 -5.26
CA GLY A 464 1.75 8.72 -4.18
C GLY A 464 2.24 10.17 -4.33
N ALA A 465 3.02 10.63 -3.35
CA ALA A 465 3.59 11.98 -3.35
C ALA A 465 4.75 12.14 -4.35
N TYR A 466 5.49 11.05 -4.59
CA TYR A 466 6.64 11.04 -5.48
C TYR A 466 6.25 10.66 -6.91
N ARG A 467 7.13 10.93 -7.87
CA ARG A 467 7.01 10.47 -9.26
C ARG A 467 8.15 9.51 -9.59
N ASN A 468 7.81 8.26 -9.85
CA ASN A 468 8.75 7.19 -10.10
C ASN A 468 9.02 6.99 -11.57
N ASP A 469 10.17 6.39 -11.85
CA ASP A 469 10.60 5.97 -13.17
C ASP A 469 11.37 4.64 -13.05
N PRO A 470 11.63 3.94 -14.17
CA PRO A 470 12.31 2.64 -14.11
C PRO A 470 13.67 2.71 -13.41
N ALA A 471 14.40 3.82 -13.52
CA ALA A 471 15.72 3.97 -12.90
C ALA A 471 15.65 4.03 -11.37
N ARG A 472 14.68 4.77 -10.82
CA ARG A 472 14.40 4.83 -9.38
C ARG A 472 13.82 3.51 -8.86
N LEU A 473 12.92 2.87 -9.60
CA LEU A 473 12.43 1.54 -9.24
C LEU A 473 13.57 0.50 -9.19
N ALA A 474 14.49 0.55 -10.15
CA ALA A 474 15.69 -0.30 -10.13
C ALA A 474 16.63 0.01 -8.96
N LEU A 475 16.70 1.26 -8.48
CA LEU A 475 17.42 1.59 -7.26
C LEU A 475 16.77 0.93 -6.03
N GLN A 476 15.44 1.02 -5.89
CA GLN A 476 14.69 0.36 -4.81
C GLN A 476 14.93 -1.16 -4.84
N ALA A 477 14.77 -1.80 -6.01
CA ALA A 477 15.01 -3.24 -6.18
C ALA A 477 16.43 -3.66 -5.78
N ARG A 478 17.46 -2.93 -6.23
CA ARG A 478 18.86 -3.20 -5.88
C ARG A 478 19.16 -2.99 -4.39
N ALA A 479 18.45 -2.08 -3.73
CA ALA A 479 18.56 -1.83 -2.30
C ALA A 479 17.88 -2.91 -1.46
N GLU A 480 16.90 -3.62 -2.01
CA GLU A 480 16.18 -4.73 -1.37
C GLU A 480 16.68 -6.14 -1.79
N ASP A 481 17.79 -6.22 -2.52
CA ASP A 481 18.35 -7.45 -3.12
C ASP A 481 17.30 -8.23 -3.92
N LEU A 482 16.53 -7.51 -4.74
CA LEU A 482 15.47 -8.06 -5.55
C LEU A 482 15.95 -8.23 -7.00
N HIS A 483 15.75 -9.43 -7.56
CA HIS A 483 16.30 -9.77 -8.88
C HIS A 483 15.31 -9.54 -10.02
N VAL A 484 14.01 -9.66 -9.79
CA VAL A 484 12.95 -9.38 -10.77
C VAL A 484 11.89 -8.49 -10.13
N VAL A 485 11.51 -7.42 -10.80
CA VAL A 485 10.33 -6.61 -10.45
C VAL A 485 9.36 -6.68 -11.61
N GLU A 486 8.16 -7.18 -11.35
CA GLU A 486 7.01 -7.05 -12.26
C GLU A 486 6.24 -5.78 -11.89
N ASN A 487 6.51 -4.68 -12.59
CA ASN A 487 5.71 -3.47 -12.49
C ASN A 487 4.37 -3.71 -13.20
N LEU A 488 3.32 -3.97 -12.45
CA LEU A 488 1.97 -4.16 -12.95
C LEU A 488 1.34 -2.80 -13.25
N ILE A 489 1.25 -2.49 -14.53
CA ILE A 489 0.56 -1.29 -15.01
C ILE A 489 -0.94 -1.49 -14.74
N VAL A 490 -1.57 -0.53 -14.07
CA VAL A 490 -2.95 -0.65 -13.60
C VAL A 490 -3.77 0.59 -13.92
N ASN A 491 -5.08 0.41 -14.08
CA ASN A 491 -6.01 1.52 -14.13
C ASN A 491 -6.37 1.98 -12.71
N LYS A 492 -6.01 3.23 -12.41
CA LYS A 492 -6.36 3.94 -11.18
C LYS A 492 -7.28 5.11 -11.52
N GLU A 493 -8.59 4.93 -11.28
CA GLU A 493 -9.61 5.98 -11.43
C GLU A 493 -9.64 6.61 -12.84
N GLY A 494 -9.45 5.78 -13.87
CA GLY A 494 -9.41 6.21 -15.28
C GLY A 494 -8.03 6.65 -15.76
N ARG A 495 -7.01 6.64 -14.89
CA ARG A 495 -5.61 6.91 -15.24
C ARG A 495 -4.82 5.61 -15.31
N VAL A 496 -3.84 5.55 -16.21
CA VAL A 496 -2.86 4.47 -16.34
C VAL A 496 -1.47 5.13 -16.44
N PRO A 497 -0.91 5.64 -15.32
CA PRO A 497 0.28 6.50 -15.36
C PRO A 497 1.49 5.87 -16.02
N ASP A 498 1.62 4.54 -15.89
CA ASP A 498 2.76 3.79 -16.38
C ASP A 498 2.56 3.20 -17.80
N VAL A 499 1.48 3.54 -18.49
CA VAL A 499 1.12 2.97 -19.81
C VAL A 499 2.25 3.08 -20.83
N GLU A 500 3.02 4.17 -20.78
CA GLU A 500 4.13 4.44 -21.70
C GLU A 500 5.33 3.52 -21.53
N TYR A 501 5.48 2.90 -20.34
CA TYR A 501 6.60 2.01 -20.04
C TYR A 501 6.36 0.59 -20.52
N PHE A 502 5.12 0.23 -20.88
CA PHE A 502 4.84 -1.13 -21.34
C PHE A 502 5.72 -1.51 -22.53
N ARG A 503 6.39 -2.65 -22.39
CA ARG A 503 7.20 -3.26 -23.44
C ARG A 503 7.31 -4.76 -23.17
N GLY A 504 7.29 -5.56 -24.23
CA GLY A 504 7.43 -7.01 -24.15
C GLY A 504 8.82 -7.54 -23.78
N THR A 505 9.70 -6.70 -23.26
CA THR A 505 11.11 -6.99 -22.98
C THR A 505 11.55 -6.30 -21.69
N PRO A 506 12.64 -6.72 -21.03
CA PRO A 506 13.15 -6.00 -19.86
C PRO A 506 13.41 -4.52 -20.17
N ASP A 507 13.12 -3.65 -19.20
CA ASP A 507 13.40 -2.23 -19.33
C ASP A 507 14.92 -1.98 -19.48
N PRO A 508 15.37 -0.98 -20.27
CA PRO A 508 16.80 -0.72 -20.49
C PRO A 508 17.61 -0.42 -19.23
N VAL A 509 16.97 -0.02 -18.12
CA VAL A 509 17.65 0.16 -16.83
C VAL A 509 18.02 -1.15 -16.12
N SER A 510 17.52 -2.28 -16.65
CA SER A 510 17.81 -3.63 -16.15
C SER A 510 19.31 -3.94 -16.23
N SER A 511 19.74 -4.86 -15.37
CA SER A 511 21.12 -5.35 -15.28
C SER A 511 21.12 -6.87 -15.08
N PRO A 512 22.26 -7.56 -15.24
CA PRO A 512 22.30 -9.03 -15.11
C PRO A 512 21.79 -9.59 -13.77
N GLY A 513 21.75 -8.79 -12.70
CA GLY A 513 21.25 -9.19 -11.38
C GLY A 513 19.94 -8.52 -10.96
N THR A 514 19.36 -7.65 -11.79
CA THR A 514 18.09 -6.94 -11.49
C THR A 514 17.37 -6.63 -12.79
N LEU A 515 16.24 -7.29 -13.02
CA LEU A 515 15.36 -7.09 -14.16
C LEU A 515 14.14 -6.26 -13.75
N ILE A 516 13.88 -5.20 -14.50
CA ILE A 516 12.64 -4.43 -14.39
C ILE A 516 11.76 -4.81 -15.57
N MET A 517 10.58 -5.36 -15.26
CA MET A 517 9.59 -5.83 -16.22
C MET A 517 8.32 -5.01 -16.07
N HIS A 518 7.54 -4.90 -17.15
CA HIS A 518 6.27 -4.20 -17.16
C HIS A 518 5.16 -5.19 -17.51
N GLY A 519 4.42 -5.61 -16.50
CA GLY A 519 3.21 -6.43 -16.62
C GLY A 519 1.96 -5.57 -16.52
N GLN A 520 0.82 -6.22 -16.31
CA GLN A 520 -0.45 -5.54 -16.10
C GLN A 520 -1.18 -6.15 -14.90
N GLU A 521 -1.79 -5.31 -14.10
CA GLU A 521 -2.89 -5.74 -13.24
C GLU A 521 -4.20 -5.43 -13.95
N TYR A 522 -5.02 -6.44 -14.17
CA TYR A 522 -6.35 -6.28 -14.72
C TYR A 522 -7.38 -6.21 -13.59
N HIS A 523 -8.05 -5.07 -13.48
CA HIS A 523 -8.92 -4.76 -12.34
C HIS A 523 -10.38 -5.04 -12.66
N THR A 524 -11.00 -5.94 -11.91
CA THR A 524 -12.45 -6.13 -11.99
C THR A 524 -13.07 -5.91 -10.61
N SER A 525 -14.23 -5.26 -10.57
CA SER A 525 -15.03 -5.14 -9.33
C SER A 525 -15.90 -6.36 -9.06
N PHE A 526 -15.81 -7.41 -9.91
CA PHE A 526 -16.69 -8.59 -9.83
C PHE A 526 -15.98 -9.95 -10.00
N TRP A 527 -14.89 -10.06 -10.76
CA TRP A 527 -14.22 -11.35 -11.02
C TRP A 527 -12.95 -11.56 -10.18
N GLY A 528 -12.52 -10.54 -9.44
CA GLY A 528 -11.25 -10.50 -8.72
C GLY A 528 -10.13 -9.85 -9.56
N HIS A 529 -8.98 -9.63 -8.94
CA HIS A 529 -7.85 -8.95 -9.57
C HIS A 529 -6.85 -9.97 -10.13
N ALA A 530 -6.29 -9.63 -11.28
CA ALA A 530 -5.49 -10.55 -12.10
C ALA A 530 -4.14 -9.93 -12.47
N GLY A 531 -3.06 -10.68 -12.28
CA GLY A 531 -1.72 -10.32 -12.74
C GLY A 531 -1.41 -10.96 -14.09
N LEU A 532 -0.99 -10.14 -15.06
CA LEU A 532 -0.61 -10.55 -16.41
C LEU A 532 0.88 -10.25 -16.62
N LEU A 533 1.71 -11.29 -16.59
CA LEU A 533 3.17 -11.19 -16.60
C LEU A 533 3.74 -11.60 -17.96
N GLY A 534 4.84 -10.98 -18.38
CA GLY A 534 5.58 -11.41 -19.59
C GLY A 534 4.81 -11.29 -20.92
N MET A 535 3.73 -10.52 -20.96
CA MET A 535 3.05 -10.14 -22.21
C MET A 535 4.01 -9.43 -23.16
N ARG A 536 3.79 -9.57 -24.47
CA ARG A 536 4.79 -9.16 -25.48
C ARG A 536 4.37 -8.01 -26.37
N GLU A 537 3.09 -7.90 -26.66
CA GLU A 537 2.60 -7.06 -27.76
C GLU A 537 1.94 -5.81 -27.20
N ASN A 538 0.94 -5.96 -26.34
CA ASN A 538 0.18 -4.85 -25.80
C ASN A 538 -0.49 -5.19 -24.45
N LEU A 539 -0.80 -4.14 -23.70
CA LEU A 539 -1.74 -4.20 -22.59
C LEU A 539 -3.14 -4.57 -23.10
N VAL A 540 -3.92 -5.24 -22.25
CA VAL A 540 -5.36 -5.47 -22.47
C VAL A 540 -6.10 -4.19 -22.09
N LEU A 541 -6.81 -3.58 -23.05
CA LEU A 541 -7.57 -2.34 -22.86
C LEU A 541 -9.04 -2.51 -23.27
N PRO A 542 -10.00 -1.90 -22.54
CA PRO A 542 -9.81 -1.15 -21.30
C PRO A 542 -9.29 -2.04 -20.16
N GLY A 543 -8.38 -1.53 -19.33
CA GLY A 543 -7.71 -2.33 -18.29
C GLY A 543 -8.58 -2.69 -17.08
N TYR A 544 -9.91 -2.70 -17.24
CA TYR A 544 -10.88 -2.97 -16.20
C TYR A 544 -12.27 -3.37 -16.74
N THR A 545 -13.09 -4.04 -15.92
CA THR A 545 -14.51 -4.28 -16.20
C THR A 545 -15.38 -4.38 -14.93
N ALA A 546 -16.70 -4.43 -15.09
CA ALA A 546 -17.73 -4.51 -14.05
C ALA A 546 -17.95 -3.23 -13.20
N TYR A 547 -17.52 -2.06 -13.71
CA TYR A 547 -17.66 -0.79 -13.00
C TYR A 547 -18.94 -0.07 -13.44
N THR A 548 -19.94 -0.07 -12.57
CA THR A 548 -21.24 0.59 -12.79
C THR A 548 -21.11 2.06 -13.20
N ASN A 549 -22.03 2.54 -14.04
CA ASN A 549 -22.00 3.91 -14.57
C ASN A 549 -20.69 4.28 -15.31
N THR A 550 -20.06 3.31 -15.97
CA THR A 550 -18.96 3.52 -16.90
C THR A 550 -19.25 2.79 -18.22
N ALA A 551 -18.46 3.06 -19.26
CA ALA A 551 -18.54 2.29 -20.51
C ALA A 551 -18.21 0.79 -20.35
N MET A 552 -17.63 0.41 -19.20
CA MET A 552 -17.26 -0.96 -18.83
C MET A 552 -18.07 -1.45 -17.63
N ALA A 553 -19.38 -1.17 -17.61
CA ALA A 553 -20.32 -1.67 -16.59
C ALA A 553 -20.76 -3.13 -16.79
N THR A 554 -20.58 -3.66 -18.01
CA THR A 554 -20.74 -5.09 -18.30
C THR A 554 -19.78 -5.95 -17.47
N LEU A 555 -20.11 -7.24 -17.30
CA LEU A 555 -19.18 -8.19 -16.70
C LEU A 555 -18.24 -8.85 -17.73
N GLN A 556 -18.26 -8.42 -19.00
CA GLN A 556 -17.26 -8.85 -20.00
C GLN A 556 -16.16 -7.79 -20.21
N PRO A 557 -14.92 -8.16 -20.55
CA PRO A 557 -14.42 -9.54 -20.53
C PRO A 557 -14.27 -10.06 -19.10
N THR A 558 -14.55 -11.35 -18.92
CA THR A 558 -14.25 -12.12 -17.71
C THR A 558 -12.74 -12.28 -17.52
N ASN A 559 -12.26 -12.64 -16.32
CA ASN A 559 -10.84 -12.93 -16.11
C ASN A 559 -10.39 -14.11 -16.99
N ALA A 560 -11.24 -15.13 -17.18
CA ALA A 560 -10.99 -16.21 -18.12
C ALA A 560 -10.64 -15.72 -19.53
N ALA A 561 -11.40 -14.75 -20.05
CA ALA A 561 -11.17 -14.20 -21.38
C ALA A 561 -9.90 -13.34 -21.44
N VAL A 562 -9.63 -12.56 -20.38
CA VAL A 562 -8.40 -11.76 -20.26
C VAL A 562 -7.16 -12.65 -20.19
N PHE A 563 -7.24 -13.80 -19.50
CA PHE A 563 -6.16 -14.77 -19.46
C PHE A 563 -5.87 -15.39 -20.83
N ASP A 564 -6.89 -15.72 -21.61
CA ASP A 564 -6.69 -16.19 -22.99
C ASP A 564 -5.96 -15.13 -23.84
N MET A 565 -6.30 -13.84 -23.67
CA MET A 565 -5.63 -12.74 -24.36
C MET A 565 -4.16 -12.59 -23.95
N ALA A 566 -3.84 -12.79 -22.67
CA ALA A 566 -2.46 -12.75 -22.18
C ALA A 566 -1.65 -13.97 -22.66
N HIS A 567 -2.22 -15.17 -22.61
CA HIS A 567 -1.61 -16.41 -23.11
C HIS A 567 -1.35 -16.36 -24.62
N ALA A 568 -2.23 -15.76 -25.39
CA ALA A 568 -2.03 -15.56 -26.83
C ALA A 568 -0.74 -14.76 -27.14
N GLN A 569 -0.31 -13.89 -26.23
CA GLN A 569 0.95 -13.14 -26.33
C GLN A 569 2.15 -13.85 -25.68
N GLY A 570 1.95 -15.05 -25.14
CA GLY A 570 2.94 -15.83 -24.39
C GLY A 570 3.19 -15.30 -22.97
N GLY A 571 2.21 -14.59 -22.41
CA GLY A 571 2.21 -14.17 -21.00
C GLY A 571 1.89 -15.32 -20.04
N VAL A 572 2.06 -15.04 -18.75
CA VAL A 572 1.75 -15.92 -17.62
C VAL A 572 0.74 -15.21 -16.74
N THR A 573 -0.28 -15.92 -16.27
CA THR A 573 -1.44 -15.34 -15.60
C THR A 573 -1.58 -15.84 -14.17
N GLY A 574 -2.03 -14.97 -13.27
CA GLY A 574 -2.25 -15.34 -11.89
C GLY A 574 -3.25 -14.46 -11.19
N TYR A 575 -3.72 -14.93 -10.05
CA TYR A 575 -4.52 -14.12 -9.13
C TYR A 575 -3.63 -13.44 -8.10
N VAL A 576 -3.82 -12.13 -7.96
CA VAL A 576 -3.06 -11.27 -7.07
C VAL A 576 -3.88 -10.89 -5.84
N HIS A 577 -3.22 -10.78 -4.67
CA HIS A 577 -3.84 -10.52 -3.35
C HIS A 577 -5.26 -11.10 -3.15
N PRO A 578 -5.47 -12.40 -3.41
CA PRO A 578 -6.78 -12.90 -3.79
C PRO A 578 -7.84 -12.88 -2.68
N PHE A 579 -7.46 -13.07 -1.41
CA PHE A 579 -8.42 -13.18 -0.30
C PHE A 579 -7.88 -12.62 1.02
N ASP A 580 -8.54 -11.57 1.53
CA ASP A 580 -8.35 -11.05 2.89
C ASP A 580 -9.07 -11.87 3.97
N VAL A 581 -10.16 -12.54 3.58
CA VAL A 581 -11.00 -13.36 4.46
C VAL A 581 -11.34 -14.67 3.78
N HIS A 582 -11.48 -15.74 4.57
CA HIS A 582 -11.88 -17.04 4.05
C HIS A 582 -13.28 -16.96 3.42
N PRO A 583 -13.43 -17.22 2.11
CA PRO A 583 -14.73 -17.19 1.47
C PRO A 583 -15.57 -18.40 1.91
N GLU A 584 -16.79 -18.17 2.34
CA GLU A 584 -17.74 -19.24 2.68
C GLU A 584 -18.89 -19.25 1.68
N PRO A 585 -18.92 -20.20 0.72
CA PRO A 585 -20.01 -20.29 -0.25
C PRO A 585 -21.39 -20.39 0.42
N GLY A 586 -21.50 -21.01 1.60
CA GLY A 586 -22.76 -21.06 2.35
C GLY A 586 -23.22 -19.71 2.93
N ASP A 587 -22.33 -18.73 3.10
CA ASP A 587 -22.65 -17.42 3.67
C ASP A 587 -23.20 -16.46 2.60
N THR A 588 -24.52 -16.30 2.56
CA THR A 588 -25.21 -15.40 1.63
C THR A 588 -25.30 -13.95 2.11
N SER A 589 -24.69 -13.61 3.24
CA SER A 589 -24.73 -12.24 3.81
C SER A 589 -23.95 -11.22 2.98
N ARG A 590 -22.98 -11.68 2.18
CA ARG A 590 -22.17 -10.84 1.28
C ARG A 590 -22.15 -11.46 -0.12
N PRO A 591 -22.08 -10.65 -1.20
CA PRO A 591 -21.81 -11.16 -2.54
C PRO A 591 -20.50 -11.94 -2.58
N LEU A 592 -20.48 -13.06 -3.31
CA LEU A 592 -19.28 -13.82 -3.61
C LEU A 592 -18.95 -13.59 -5.08
N THR A 593 -17.96 -12.74 -5.36
CA THR A 593 -17.66 -12.19 -6.69
C THR A 593 -16.17 -12.35 -7.01
N HIS A 594 -15.76 -13.59 -7.31
CA HIS A 594 -14.38 -13.99 -7.60
C HIS A 594 -14.37 -15.22 -8.53
N GLU A 595 -13.77 -15.10 -9.70
CA GLU A 595 -13.74 -16.12 -10.76
C GLU A 595 -12.64 -17.17 -10.57
N PHE A 596 -11.77 -17.02 -9.58
CA PHE A 596 -10.60 -17.89 -9.37
C PHE A 596 -10.83 -19.40 -9.57
N PRO A 597 -11.81 -20.06 -8.90
CA PRO A 597 -12.00 -21.49 -9.10
C PRO A 597 -12.45 -21.87 -10.51
N VAL A 598 -13.13 -20.96 -11.22
CA VAL A 598 -13.57 -21.13 -12.61
C VAL A 598 -12.34 -21.16 -13.52
N ASP A 599 -11.47 -20.16 -13.40
CA ASP A 599 -10.27 -20.05 -14.22
C ASP A 599 -9.30 -21.21 -14.01
N VAL A 600 -9.17 -21.68 -12.76
CA VAL A 600 -8.38 -22.89 -12.47
C VAL A 600 -8.97 -24.12 -13.13
N ALA A 601 -10.30 -24.31 -13.05
CA ALA A 601 -10.97 -25.45 -13.68
C ALA A 601 -10.82 -25.46 -15.20
N LEU A 602 -10.75 -24.27 -15.81
CA LEU A 602 -10.53 -24.09 -17.24
C LEU A 602 -9.05 -24.14 -17.65
N GLY A 603 -8.12 -24.27 -16.70
CA GLY A 603 -6.68 -24.37 -16.97
C GLY A 603 -6.03 -23.04 -17.37
N LYS A 604 -6.56 -21.92 -16.86
CA LYS A 604 -6.16 -20.56 -17.26
C LYS A 604 -5.28 -19.82 -16.26
N VAL A 605 -5.00 -20.43 -15.11
CA VAL A 605 -4.19 -19.83 -14.03
C VAL A 605 -2.84 -20.54 -13.95
N ASP A 606 -1.75 -19.79 -14.10
CA ASP A 606 -0.40 -20.33 -14.09
C ASP A 606 0.32 -20.20 -12.75
N TYR A 607 -0.04 -19.19 -11.95
CA TYR A 607 0.48 -19.00 -10.59
C TYR A 607 -0.56 -18.41 -9.64
N TYR A 608 -0.29 -18.53 -8.35
CA TYR A 608 -1.14 -18.00 -7.29
C TYR A 608 -0.32 -17.24 -6.28
N GLU A 609 -0.67 -15.99 -5.98
CA GLU A 609 -0.01 -15.24 -4.90
C GLU A 609 -0.38 -15.82 -3.53
N ALA A 610 0.38 -16.83 -3.11
CA ALA A 610 0.22 -17.49 -1.82
C ALA A 610 0.72 -16.62 -0.65
N VAL A 611 1.50 -15.58 -0.95
CA VAL A 611 1.97 -14.56 -0.02
C VAL A 611 1.85 -13.21 -0.73
N GLY A 612 1.11 -12.27 -0.16
CA GLY A 612 0.99 -10.94 -0.75
C GLY A 612 0.36 -9.92 0.18
N PHE A 613 -0.18 -8.83 -0.40
CA PHE A 613 -0.89 -7.80 0.35
C PHE A 613 -2.27 -8.30 0.79
N VAL A 614 -2.29 -9.17 1.79
CA VAL A 614 -3.53 -9.69 2.36
C VAL A 614 -3.55 -9.50 3.86
N ASP A 615 -4.75 -9.39 4.42
CA ASP A 615 -4.95 -9.32 5.87
C ASP A 615 -4.71 -10.67 6.57
N ASP A 616 -4.87 -11.79 5.86
CA ASP A 616 -4.55 -13.10 6.38
C ASP A 616 -4.01 -14.08 5.30
N PRO A 617 -2.68 -14.31 5.26
CA PRO A 617 -2.08 -15.36 4.43
C PRO A 617 -2.70 -16.75 4.62
N MET A 618 -3.29 -17.05 5.78
CA MET A 618 -3.94 -18.33 6.04
C MET A 618 -5.29 -18.48 5.33
N ALA A 619 -6.06 -17.41 5.15
CA ALA A 619 -7.28 -17.42 4.35
C ALA A 619 -6.97 -17.76 2.88
N THR A 620 -5.95 -17.09 2.33
CA THR A 620 -5.40 -17.36 0.99
C THR A 620 -4.92 -18.81 0.86
N ALA A 621 -4.15 -19.32 1.83
CA ALA A 621 -3.69 -20.72 1.83
C ALA A 621 -4.84 -21.73 1.89
N ALA A 622 -5.89 -21.47 2.67
CA ALA A 622 -7.02 -22.38 2.81
C ALA A 622 -7.75 -22.61 1.47
N VAL A 623 -8.01 -21.56 0.69
CA VAL A 623 -8.63 -21.70 -0.64
C VAL A 623 -7.71 -22.43 -1.61
N TRP A 624 -6.42 -22.08 -1.61
CA TRP A 624 -5.41 -22.74 -2.45
C TRP A 624 -5.31 -24.25 -2.17
N TYR A 625 -5.34 -24.65 -0.90
CA TYR A 625 -5.27 -26.06 -0.50
C TYR A 625 -6.47 -26.87 -1.01
N ARG A 626 -7.68 -26.30 -0.99
CA ARG A 626 -8.86 -26.95 -1.55
C ARG A 626 -8.73 -27.17 -3.05
N ILE A 627 -8.19 -26.19 -3.79
CA ILE A 627 -7.89 -26.35 -5.22
C ILE A 627 -6.91 -27.50 -5.46
N LEU A 628 -5.83 -27.57 -4.68
CA LEU A 628 -4.84 -28.65 -4.79
C LEU A 628 -5.46 -30.02 -4.43
N ASN A 629 -6.37 -30.08 -3.46
CA ASN A 629 -7.10 -31.30 -3.07
C ASN A 629 -8.04 -31.81 -4.18
N CYS A 630 -8.52 -30.92 -5.06
CA CYS A 630 -9.22 -31.31 -6.28
C CYS A 630 -8.28 -31.88 -7.36
N GLY A 631 -6.96 -31.90 -7.13
CA GLY A 631 -5.95 -32.44 -8.04
C GLY A 631 -5.52 -31.45 -9.13
N PHE A 632 -5.78 -30.16 -8.95
CA PHE A 632 -5.17 -29.11 -9.77
C PHE A 632 -3.72 -28.88 -9.32
N ARG A 633 -2.88 -28.44 -10.25
CA ARG A 633 -1.50 -28.01 -9.96
C ARG A 633 -1.42 -26.51 -10.11
N LEU A 634 -1.02 -25.83 -9.05
CA LEU A 634 -0.97 -24.38 -9.02
C LEU A 634 0.19 -23.96 -8.11
N PRO A 635 1.26 -23.37 -8.67
CA PRO A 635 2.45 -23.02 -7.92
C PRO A 635 2.28 -21.74 -7.08
N ALA A 636 3.09 -21.64 -6.02
CA ALA A 636 3.18 -20.48 -5.17
C ALA A 636 3.99 -19.36 -5.84
N GLY A 637 3.34 -18.21 -6.02
CA GLY A 637 3.92 -16.90 -6.29
C GLY A 637 3.78 -15.97 -5.09
N ALA A 638 4.35 -14.77 -5.21
CA ALA A 638 4.19 -13.71 -4.22
C ALA A 638 4.39 -12.33 -4.84
N GLY A 639 3.58 -11.38 -4.39
CA GLY A 639 3.64 -9.99 -4.83
C GLY A 639 3.36 -9.05 -3.66
N THR A 640 4.07 -7.93 -3.60
CA THR A 640 3.90 -7.00 -2.46
C THR A 640 2.65 -6.15 -2.57
N ASP A 641 2.10 -5.96 -3.78
CA ASP A 641 1.22 -4.84 -4.13
C ASP A 641 1.86 -3.51 -3.69
N ALA A 642 3.14 -3.35 -4.03
CA ALA A 642 3.92 -2.20 -3.57
C ALA A 642 3.60 -0.95 -4.41
N MET A 643 2.99 0.07 -3.81
CA MET A 643 2.91 1.40 -4.43
C MET A 643 4.21 2.18 -4.21
N ALA A 644 5.18 1.95 -5.09
CA ALA A 644 6.58 2.35 -4.92
C ALA A 644 6.81 3.88 -4.82
N ASN A 645 5.84 4.70 -5.22
CA ASN A 645 5.91 6.16 -5.19
C ASN A 645 5.23 6.82 -3.97
N PHE A 646 4.79 6.05 -2.98
CA PHE A 646 4.17 6.56 -1.75
C PHE A 646 5.22 6.94 -0.70
N ALA A 647 4.95 8.00 0.09
CA ALA A 647 5.80 8.35 1.22
C ALA A 647 5.39 7.63 2.52
N SER A 648 4.18 7.08 2.61
CA SER A 648 3.77 6.19 3.71
C SER A 648 2.74 5.18 3.21
N LEU A 649 3.10 3.89 3.22
CA LEU A 649 2.27 2.72 2.95
C LEU A 649 3.02 1.44 3.37
N ARG A 650 2.30 0.33 3.62
CA ARG A 650 2.85 -0.97 4.03
C ARG A 650 4.00 -1.43 3.12
N GLY A 651 5.17 -1.62 3.71
CA GLY A 651 6.30 -2.34 3.10
C GLY A 651 7.05 -1.66 1.93
N PRO A 652 8.31 -2.04 1.66
CA PRO A 652 9.01 -1.69 0.43
C PRO A 652 8.70 -2.69 -0.70
N VAL A 653 9.09 -2.33 -1.94
CA VAL A 653 9.17 -3.28 -3.07
C VAL A 653 9.98 -4.53 -2.66
N GLY A 654 9.42 -5.71 -2.94
CA GLY A 654 9.99 -7.00 -2.57
C GLY A 654 9.82 -7.37 -1.09
N LEU A 655 8.92 -6.73 -0.33
CA LEU A 655 8.56 -7.22 1.00
C LEU A 655 8.06 -8.66 0.89
N ASN A 656 7.05 -8.89 0.07
CA ASN A 656 6.58 -10.20 -0.34
C ASN A 656 7.30 -10.57 -1.64
N ARG A 657 7.96 -11.73 -1.67
CA ARG A 657 8.73 -12.15 -2.83
C ARG A 657 8.70 -13.66 -3.03
N VAL A 658 8.78 -14.06 -4.28
CA VAL A 658 8.95 -15.45 -4.69
C VAL A 658 10.40 -15.70 -5.08
N PHE A 659 11.00 -16.76 -4.58
CA PHE A 659 12.27 -17.26 -5.08
C PHE A 659 12.00 -18.37 -6.08
N VAL A 660 12.57 -18.26 -7.28
CA VAL A 660 12.36 -19.22 -8.36
C VAL A 660 13.70 -19.81 -8.81
N ARG A 661 13.77 -21.15 -8.87
CA ARG A 661 14.95 -21.88 -9.33
C ARG A 661 14.94 -21.99 -10.85
N SER A 662 15.65 -21.07 -11.49
CA SER A 662 15.74 -20.96 -12.95
C SER A 662 17.14 -21.20 -13.52
N GLY A 663 18.16 -21.40 -12.66
CA GLY A 663 19.55 -21.58 -13.09
C GLY A 663 20.20 -20.29 -13.58
N ALA A 664 21.51 -20.30 -13.87
CA ALA A 664 22.26 -19.12 -14.29
C ALA A 664 22.54 -19.12 -15.82
N PRO A 665 22.59 -17.94 -16.49
CA PRO A 665 22.36 -16.58 -15.95
C PRO A 665 20.87 -16.25 -15.80
N LEU A 666 20.50 -15.28 -14.95
CA LEU A 666 19.10 -14.85 -14.82
C LEU A 666 18.52 -14.38 -16.17
N GLU A 667 17.43 -15.01 -16.60
CA GLU A 667 16.70 -14.69 -17.82
C GLU A 667 15.20 -14.75 -17.53
N HIS A 668 14.48 -13.65 -17.79
CA HIS A 668 13.08 -13.49 -17.39
C HIS A 668 12.15 -14.61 -17.89
N ARG A 669 12.23 -14.99 -19.17
CA ARG A 669 11.38 -16.08 -19.71
C ARG A 669 11.63 -17.43 -19.05
N ARG A 670 12.90 -17.75 -18.78
CA ARG A 670 13.27 -19.00 -18.10
C ARG A 670 12.86 -18.96 -16.63
N TRP A 671 12.90 -17.78 -16.02
CA TRP A 671 12.41 -17.51 -14.68
C TRP A 671 10.89 -17.71 -14.58
N LEU A 672 10.10 -17.11 -15.46
CA LEU A 672 8.64 -17.35 -15.53
C LEU A 672 8.30 -18.81 -15.79
N ALA A 673 8.95 -19.47 -16.76
CA ALA A 673 8.72 -20.89 -17.02
C ALA A 673 9.05 -21.79 -15.81
N ALA A 674 10.02 -21.40 -14.99
CA ALA A 674 10.33 -22.09 -13.74
C ALA A 674 9.31 -21.81 -12.62
N LEU A 675 8.71 -20.62 -12.58
CA LEU A 675 7.60 -20.28 -11.69
C LEU A 675 6.38 -21.15 -12.02
N VAL A 676 5.96 -21.20 -13.29
CA VAL A 676 4.83 -22.02 -13.75
C VAL A 676 5.08 -23.52 -13.48
N ALA A 677 6.33 -23.97 -13.59
CA ALA A 677 6.70 -25.35 -13.24
C ALA A 677 6.75 -25.64 -11.73
N GLY A 678 6.41 -24.67 -10.86
CA GLY A 678 6.41 -24.83 -9.41
C GLY A 678 7.77 -24.94 -8.76
N ARG A 679 8.85 -24.53 -9.44
CA ARG A 679 10.19 -24.47 -8.85
C ARG A 679 10.38 -23.22 -8.00
N SER A 680 9.44 -22.97 -7.08
CA SER A 680 9.34 -21.72 -6.35
C SER A 680 8.98 -21.88 -4.87
N PHE A 681 9.37 -20.89 -4.06
CA PHE A 681 8.79 -20.67 -2.73
C PHE A 681 8.51 -19.18 -2.52
N ALA A 682 7.44 -18.88 -1.80
CA ALA A 682 6.94 -17.54 -1.52
C ALA A 682 7.25 -17.16 -0.06
N THR A 683 7.63 -15.92 0.20
CA THR A 683 8.08 -15.47 1.53
C THR A 683 7.99 -13.97 1.73
N ASN A 684 7.80 -13.54 2.98
CA ASN A 684 8.02 -12.16 3.44
C ASN A 684 9.24 -12.01 4.38
N GLY A 685 10.05 -13.06 4.52
CA GLY A 685 11.22 -13.08 5.41
C GLY A 685 11.89 -14.45 5.52
N PRO A 686 11.20 -15.52 5.95
CA PRO A 686 11.79 -16.84 6.12
C PRO A 686 12.23 -17.48 4.79
N LEU A 687 13.45 -18.01 4.73
CA LEU A 687 13.99 -18.74 3.57
C LEU A 687 13.82 -20.24 3.79
N LEU A 688 13.24 -20.94 2.82
CA LEU A 688 12.87 -22.35 2.92
C LEU A 688 13.70 -23.25 1.99
N GLU A 689 13.99 -24.45 2.45
CA GLU A 689 14.53 -25.56 1.64
C GLU A 689 13.64 -26.79 1.87
N PHE A 690 13.12 -27.37 0.79
CA PHE A 690 12.29 -28.57 0.89
C PHE A 690 12.51 -29.50 -0.30
N THR A 691 12.71 -30.78 0.00
CA THR A 691 12.70 -31.87 -0.98
C THR A 691 11.99 -33.07 -0.39
N LEU A 692 11.33 -33.88 -1.22
CA LEU A 692 10.61 -35.08 -0.79
C LEU A 692 10.93 -36.23 -1.76
N GLY A 693 11.37 -37.38 -1.23
CA GLY A 693 11.68 -38.55 -2.06
C GLY A 693 12.80 -38.30 -3.09
N GLY A 694 13.72 -37.37 -2.79
CA GLY A 694 14.77 -36.94 -3.71
C GLY A 694 14.32 -35.99 -4.81
N ARG A 695 13.05 -35.55 -4.81
CA ARG A 695 12.46 -34.61 -5.77
C ARG A 695 12.38 -33.19 -5.21
N GLY A 696 12.48 -32.21 -6.11
CA GLY A 696 12.39 -30.79 -5.80
C GLY A 696 10.96 -30.24 -5.90
N LEU A 697 10.81 -28.96 -5.57
CA LEU A 697 9.54 -28.23 -5.67
C LEU A 697 8.94 -28.30 -7.08
N GLY A 698 7.63 -28.51 -7.18
CA GLY A 698 6.90 -28.64 -8.44
C GLY A 698 7.01 -30.00 -9.13
N GLU A 699 7.94 -30.86 -8.70
CA GLU A 699 8.13 -32.20 -9.24
C GLU A 699 7.12 -33.21 -8.64
N GLU A 700 7.08 -34.40 -9.25
CA GLU A 700 6.23 -35.50 -8.82
C GLU A 700 7.04 -36.72 -8.38
N VAL A 701 6.59 -37.35 -7.29
CA VAL A 701 7.09 -38.64 -6.79
C VAL A 701 6.04 -39.72 -7.10
N SER A 702 6.42 -40.77 -7.83
CA SER A 702 5.53 -41.93 -8.06
C SER A 702 5.93 -43.07 -7.14
N LEU A 703 4.97 -43.60 -6.39
CA LEU A 703 5.14 -44.69 -5.44
C LEU A 703 4.23 -45.88 -5.76
N PRO A 704 4.66 -47.12 -5.46
CA PRO A 704 3.77 -48.29 -5.53
C PRO A 704 2.62 -48.17 -4.53
N ALA A 705 1.58 -48.98 -4.69
CA ALA A 705 0.45 -49.02 -3.76
C ALA A 705 0.88 -49.49 -2.36
N GLY A 706 0.17 -49.01 -1.33
CA GLY A 706 0.46 -49.30 0.08
C GLY A 706 1.32 -48.21 0.74
N THR A 707 1.55 -48.34 2.05
CA THR A 707 2.33 -47.37 2.82
C THR A 707 3.81 -47.47 2.47
N GLN A 708 4.39 -46.34 2.04
CA GLN A 708 5.81 -46.19 1.75
C GLN A 708 6.43 -45.16 2.68
N GLU A 709 7.69 -45.35 3.04
CA GLU A 709 8.47 -44.37 3.80
C GLU A 709 9.20 -43.45 2.82
N VAL A 710 8.90 -42.15 2.89
CA VAL A 710 9.51 -41.14 2.02
C VAL A 710 10.35 -40.18 2.87
N VAL A 711 11.55 -39.90 2.41
CA VAL A 711 12.48 -39.01 3.09
C VAL A 711 12.22 -37.57 2.66
N ALA A 712 11.98 -36.68 3.62
CA ALA A 712 11.88 -35.24 3.40
C ALA A 712 13.10 -34.52 4.00
N ARG A 713 13.72 -33.65 3.21
CA ARG A 713 14.77 -32.72 3.68
C ARG A 713 14.12 -31.36 3.89
N VAL A 714 14.39 -30.77 5.04
CA VAL A 714 13.80 -29.51 5.48
C VAL A 714 14.91 -28.55 5.90
N GLY A 715 14.83 -27.31 5.44
CA GLY A 715 15.69 -26.22 5.89
C GLY A 715 14.92 -24.91 6.08
N LEU A 716 15.36 -24.13 7.06
CA LEU A 716 14.87 -22.79 7.39
C LEU A 716 16.07 -21.90 7.68
N ARG A 717 16.03 -20.65 7.19
CA ARG A 717 16.87 -19.54 7.66
C ARG A 717 16.02 -18.27 7.74
N SER A 718 16.17 -17.47 8.78
CA SER A 718 15.34 -16.27 8.98
C SER A 718 16.09 -15.17 9.71
N ASN A 719 15.69 -13.92 9.46
CA ASN A 719 16.13 -12.75 10.25
C ASN A 719 15.45 -12.67 11.62
N VAL A 720 14.29 -13.31 11.76
CA VAL A 720 13.43 -13.29 12.96
C VAL A 720 13.11 -14.71 13.42
N PRO A 721 12.83 -14.94 14.71
CA PRO A 721 12.40 -16.24 15.19
C PRO A 721 11.09 -16.67 14.53
N ILE A 722 10.95 -17.97 14.25
CA ILE A 722 9.74 -18.57 13.70
C ILE A 722 9.09 -19.46 14.76
N ASP A 723 7.77 -19.39 14.89
CA ASP A 723 7.03 -20.18 15.88
C ASP A 723 6.70 -21.57 15.34
N HIS A 724 6.33 -21.67 14.06
CA HIS A 724 5.92 -22.93 13.44
C HIS A 724 6.65 -23.18 12.13
N LEU A 725 7.22 -24.38 12.00
CA LEU A 725 7.75 -24.92 10.76
C LEU A 725 7.07 -26.27 10.48
N GLU A 726 6.25 -26.32 9.44
CA GLU A 726 5.25 -27.38 9.27
C GLU A 726 5.39 -28.00 7.88
N ILE A 727 5.44 -29.33 7.82
CA ILE A 727 5.17 -30.09 6.60
C ILE A 727 3.65 -30.28 6.52
N VAL A 728 3.04 -29.71 5.48
CA VAL A 728 1.60 -29.80 5.21
C VAL A 728 1.37 -30.81 4.10
N SER A 729 0.38 -31.68 4.29
CA SER A 729 -0.09 -32.65 3.30
C SER A 729 -1.61 -32.54 3.15
N ASN A 730 -2.10 -32.36 1.93
CA ASN A 730 -3.54 -32.30 1.62
C ASN A 730 -4.33 -31.34 2.55
N GLY A 731 -3.71 -30.20 2.88
CA GLY A 731 -4.29 -29.15 3.74
C GLY A 731 -4.13 -29.37 5.25
N ARG A 732 -3.54 -30.49 5.68
CA ARG A 732 -3.36 -30.84 7.10
C ARG A 732 -1.88 -30.81 7.48
N VAL A 733 -1.56 -30.33 8.69
CA VAL A 733 -0.20 -30.41 9.23
C VAL A 733 0.13 -31.87 9.51
N LEU A 734 1.02 -32.45 8.71
CA LEU A 734 1.47 -33.84 8.85
C LEU A 734 2.59 -33.93 9.91
N ARG A 735 3.47 -32.94 9.93
CA ARG A 735 4.60 -32.89 10.86
C ARG A 735 4.98 -31.46 11.17
N GLU A 736 5.07 -31.13 12.45
CA GLU A 736 5.75 -29.94 12.91
C GLU A 736 7.24 -30.26 13.18
N ILE A 737 8.12 -29.40 12.69
CA ILE A 737 9.58 -29.54 12.77
C ILE A 737 10.06 -28.73 13.97
N PRO A 738 10.65 -29.36 14.99
CA PRO A 738 11.12 -28.64 16.16
C PRO A 738 12.19 -27.61 15.82
N LEU A 739 12.00 -26.38 16.30
CA LEU A 739 12.98 -25.29 16.22
C LEU A 739 13.66 -25.12 17.58
N ALA A 740 15.00 -25.17 17.59
CA ALA A 740 15.81 -25.01 18.80
C ALA A 740 16.49 -23.62 18.84
N GLY A 741 17.01 -23.26 20.01
CA GLY A 741 17.78 -22.02 20.19
C GLY A 741 16.98 -20.77 19.90
N ASP A 742 17.50 -19.89 19.03
CA ASP A 742 16.85 -18.64 18.65
C ASP A 742 15.72 -18.82 17.62
N ARG A 743 15.48 -20.06 17.14
CA ARG A 743 14.44 -20.41 16.17
C ARG A 743 14.57 -19.70 14.82
N THR A 744 15.78 -19.27 14.46
CA THR A 744 16.05 -18.61 13.18
C THR A 744 16.60 -19.55 12.11
N ALA A 745 17.01 -20.76 12.48
CA ALA A 745 17.55 -21.72 11.52
C ALA A 745 17.33 -23.18 11.94
N VAL A 746 17.11 -24.04 10.95
CA VAL A 746 17.22 -25.50 11.10
C VAL A 746 17.60 -26.13 9.77
N THR A 747 18.28 -27.26 9.80
CA THR A 747 18.43 -28.16 8.65
C THR A 747 18.31 -29.58 9.16
N THR A 748 17.33 -30.32 8.67
CA THR A 748 17.03 -31.67 9.16
C THR A 748 16.46 -32.56 8.06
N THR A 749 16.34 -33.83 8.38
CA THR A 749 15.70 -34.83 7.53
C THR A 749 14.70 -35.61 8.36
N VAL A 750 13.51 -35.79 7.83
CA VAL A 750 12.42 -36.55 8.47
C VAL A 750 11.93 -37.65 7.54
N ARG A 751 11.49 -38.76 8.11
CA ARG A 751 10.82 -39.83 7.37
C ARG A 751 9.31 -39.69 7.55
N LEU A 752 8.59 -39.80 6.44
CA LEU A 752 7.15 -39.60 6.39
C LEU A 752 6.50 -40.88 5.85
N PRO A 753 5.53 -41.47 6.58
CA PRO A 753 4.71 -42.55 6.04
C PRO A 753 3.72 -41.95 5.05
N VAL A 754 3.70 -42.47 3.83
CA VAL A 754 2.80 -42.04 2.75
C VAL A 754 2.01 -43.22 2.24
N SER A 755 0.69 -43.18 2.39
CA SER A 755 -0.24 -44.23 1.96
C SER A 755 -1.23 -43.78 0.89
N GLU A 756 -1.33 -42.47 0.65
CA GLU A 756 -2.26 -41.87 -0.30
C GLU A 756 -1.56 -40.83 -1.18
N SER A 757 -2.11 -40.64 -2.38
CA SER A 757 -1.67 -39.58 -3.27
C SER A 757 -2.02 -38.22 -2.66
N GLY A 758 -1.15 -37.25 -2.87
CA GLY A 758 -1.34 -35.93 -2.31
C GLY A 758 -0.31 -34.94 -2.79
N TRP A 759 -0.37 -33.76 -2.19
CA TRP A 759 0.61 -32.71 -2.37
C TRP A 759 1.22 -32.37 -1.01
N TYR A 760 2.50 -32.04 -1.02
CA TYR A 760 3.29 -31.77 0.18
C TYR A 760 4.02 -30.45 0.04
N LEU A 761 3.96 -29.61 1.06
CA LEU A 761 4.73 -28.37 1.08
C LEU A 761 5.33 -28.13 2.47
N LEU A 762 6.31 -27.23 2.51
CA LEU A 762 6.87 -26.72 3.75
C LEU A 762 6.33 -25.30 3.97
N ARG A 763 5.82 -25.03 5.18
CA ARG A 763 5.32 -23.73 5.61
C ARG A 763 6.04 -23.28 6.87
N ALA A 764 6.43 -22.00 6.91
CA ALA A 764 6.92 -21.34 8.11
C ALA A 764 5.99 -20.18 8.48
N ARG A 765 5.64 -20.03 9.75
CA ARG A 765 4.83 -18.90 10.23
C ARG A 765 5.16 -18.54 11.67
N SER A 766 4.88 -17.30 12.04
CA SER A 766 4.87 -16.86 13.44
C SER A 766 3.46 -16.48 13.86
N ASP A 767 3.17 -16.54 15.14
CA ASP A 767 1.84 -16.23 15.70
C ASP A 767 1.59 -14.73 15.84
N ARG A 768 2.63 -13.91 15.64
CA ARG A 768 2.57 -12.46 15.75
C ARG A 768 3.50 -11.75 14.76
N ALA A 769 3.28 -10.46 14.62
CA ALA A 769 4.20 -9.53 14.00
C ALA A 769 5.57 -9.54 14.70
N ILE A 770 6.65 -9.51 13.92
CA ILE A 770 8.02 -9.44 14.46
C ILE A 770 8.86 -8.52 13.56
N HIS A 771 9.27 -7.36 14.09
CA HIS A 771 10.24 -6.48 13.45
C HIS A 771 11.58 -7.22 13.22
N PRO A 772 12.26 -7.09 12.06
CA PRO A 772 12.06 -6.11 11.00
C PRO A 772 11.23 -6.57 9.79
N VAL A 773 10.41 -7.62 9.93
CA VAL A 773 9.43 -7.95 8.90
C VAL A 773 8.31 -6.92 8.98
N LEU A 774 8.22 -6.04 7.97
CA LEU A 774 7.24 -4.94 7.91
C LEU A 774 5.88 -5.42 7.41
N ASP A 775 5.45 -6.57 7.93
CA ASP A 775 4.24 -7.26 7.52
C ASP A 775 3.45 -7.75 8.74
N LEU A 776 2.23 -8.27 8.56
CA LEU A 776 1.37 -8.70 9.66
C LEU A 776 2.02 -9.78 10.53
N TYR A 777 2.70 -10.74 9.91
CA TYR A 777 3.56 -11.71 10.59
C TYR A 777 4.53 -12.38 9.60
N PRO A 778 5.70 -12.86 10.06
CA PRO A 778 6.59 -13.66 9.23
C PRO A 778 5.89 -14.92 8.71
N TYR A 779 5.87 -15.10 7.39
CA TYR A 779 5.23 -16.22 6.70
C TYR A 779 6.02 -16.62 5.45
N ALA A 780 6.12 -17.92 5.21
CA ALA A 780 6.65 -18.47 3.97
C ALA A 780 6.00 -19.82 3.65
N THR A 781 5.90 -20.15 2.36
CA THR A 781 5.40 -21.44 1.89
C THR A 781 6.10 -21.85 0.60
N THR A 782 6.38 -23.14 0.43
CA THR A 782 6.90 -23.67 -0.83
C THR A 782 5.78 -23.97 -1.82
N SER A 783 6.08 -23.95 -3.12
CA SER A 783 5.26 -24.69 -4.08
C SER A 783 5.19 -26.17 -3.69
N PRO A 784 4.08 -26.87 -3.99
CA PRO A 784 3.93 -28.26 -3.60
C PRO A 784 4.88 -29.19 -4.36
N ILE A 785 5.26 -30.29 -3.70
CA ILE A 785 5.76 -31.51 -4.34
C ILE A 785 4.57 -32.46 -4.42
N TYR A 786 4.30 -32.99 -5.61
CA TYR A 786 3.18 -33.90 -5.83
C TYR A 786 3.63 -35.34 -5.62
N LEU A 787 2.74 -36.17 -5.10
CA LEU A 787 3.03 -37.57 -4.84
C LEU A 787 1.85 -38.43 -5.26
N THR A 788 2.11 -39.41 -6.12
CA THR A 788 1.12 -40.35 -6.65
C THR A 788 1.39 -41.76 -6.13
N VAL A 789 0.47 -42.33 -5.36
CA VAL A 789 0.52 -43.69 -4.82
C VAL A 789 -0.33 -44.64 -5.65
N GLY A 790 0.28 -45.69 -6.20
CA GLY A 790 -0.43 -46.73 -6.94
C GLY A 790 -1.20 -46.23 -8.17
N GLY A 791 -0.75 -45.12 -8.78
CA GLY A 791 -1.41 -44.49 -9.92
C GLY A 791 -2.76 -43.82 -9.60
N LYS A 792 -3.12 -43.68 -8.31
CA LYS A 792 -4.36 -43.02 -7.90
C LYS A 792 -4.19 -41.50 -7.94
N PRO A 793 -5.12 -40.73 -8.52
CA PRO A 793 -5.03 -39.27 -8.52
C PRO A 793 -5.44 -38.67 -7.17
N ILE A 794 -4.99 -37.43 -6.91
CA ILE A 794 -5.43 -36.59 -5.79
C ILE A 794 -6.89 -36.18 -6.04
N ARG A 795 -7.79 -36.45 -5.10
CA ARG A 795 -9.21 -36.07 -5.20
C ARG A 795 -9.81 -35.83 -3.82
N SER A 796 -10.67 -34.81 -3.73
CA SER A 796 -11.51 -34.52 -2.58
C SER A 796 -12.90 -34.14 -3.08
N ARG A 797 -13.89 -34.98 -2.77
CA ARG A 797 -15.29 -34.71 -3.13
C ARG A 797 -15.82 -33.49 -2.39
N GLU A 798 -15.49 -33.38 -1.10
CA GLU A 798 -15.88 -32.24 -0.26
C GLU A 798 -15.36 -30.91 -0.83
N ASP A 799 -14.08 -30.85 -1.21
CA ASP A 799 -13.51 -29.62 -1.78
C ASP A 799 -14.07 -29.29 -3.17
N ALA A 800 -14.36 -30.31 -3.99
CA ALA A 800 -15.04 -30.10 -5.26
C ALA A 800 -16.47 -29.57 -5.05
N GLU A 801 -17.21 -30.09 -4.07
CA GLU A 801 -18.55 -29.61 -3.70
C GLU A 801 -18.52 -28.17 -3.17
N TYR A 802 -17.49 -27.79 -2.43
CA TYR A 802 -17.25 -26.42 -2.00
C TYR A 802 -17.16 -25.46 -3.20
N PHE A 803 -16.36 -25.79 -4.24
CA PHE A 803 -16.24 -24.94 -5.43
C PHE A 803 -17.48 -24.98 -6.33
N MET A 804 -18.21 -26.10 -6.39
CA MET A 804 -19.51 -26.14 -7.08
C MET A 804 -20.51 -25.17 -6.43
N ALA A 805 -20.55 -25.11 -5.09
CA ALA A 805 -21.39 -24.14 -4.37
C ALA A 805 -20.95 -22.69 -4.63
N TRP A 806 -19.64 -22.44 -4.69
CA TRP A 806 -19.10 -21.13 -5.07
C TRP A 806 -19.55 -20.72 -6.48
N ILE A 807 -19.36 -21.58 -7.47
CA ILE A 807 -19.70 -21.28 -8.87
C ILE A 807 -21.21 -21.06 -9.03
N ALA A 808 -22.05 -21.81 -8.31
CA ALA A 808 -23.49 -21.57 -8.30
C ALA A 808 -23.85 -20.16 -7.82
N ARG A 809 -23.10 -19.60 -6.85
CA ARG A 809 -23.31 -18.23 -6.38
C ARG A 809 -22.84 -17.18 -7.37
N LEU A 810 -21.70 -17.40 -8.03
CA LEU A 810 -21.25 -16.54 -9.13
C LEU A 810 -22.28 -16.51 -10.25
N GLN A 811 -22.80 -17.68 -10.62
CA GLN A 811 -23.82 -17.81 -11.65
C GLN A 811 -25.08 -17.03 -11.29
N GLY A 812 -25.60 -17.20 -10.06
CA GLY A 812 -26.77 -16.43 -9.61
C GLY A 812 -26.54 -14.92 -9.60
N ALA A 813 -25.34 -14.48 -9.21
CA ALA A 813 -24.96 -13.06 -9.23
C ALA A 813 -24.85 -12.50 -10.67
N ALA A 814 -24.23 -13.24 -11.59
CA ALA A 814 -24.11 -12.87 -13.00
C ALA A 814 -25.49 -12.88 -13.72
N GLU A 815 -26.35 -13.84 -13.41
CA GLU A 815 -27.73 -13.89 -13.90
C GLU A 815 -28.54 -12.67 -13.47
N GLY A 816 -28.34 -12.21 -12.23
CA GLY A 816 -28.98 -11.03 -11.65
C GLY A 816 -28.41 -9.69 -12.12
N HIS A 817 -27.22 -9.67 -12.73
CA HIS A 817 -26.62 -8.45 -13.27
C HIS A 817 -27.42 -7.90 -14.46
N ARG A 818 -27.60 -6.57 -14.50
CA ARG A 818 -28.46 -5.89 -15.48
C ARG A 818 -27.71 -5.09 -16.54
N GLU A 819 -26.45 -4.73 -16.29
CA GLU A 819 -25.68 -3.81 -17.16
C GLU A 819 -24.85 -4.57 -18.22
N TRP A 820 -25.37 -5.66 -18.79
CA TRP A 820 -24.73 -6.34 -19.92
C TRP A 820 -24.89 -5.52 -21.21
N ASN A 821 -23.86 -5.46 -22.07
CA ASN A 821 -24.00 -4.74 -23.34
C ASN A 821 -24.87 -5.52 -24.33
N THR A 822 -24.73 -6.85 -24.35
CA THR A 822 -25.52 -7.74 -25.22
C THR A 822 -25.96 -9.03 -24.51
N PRO A 823 -27.02 -9.71 -24.98
CA PRO A 823 -27.40 -11.03 -24.48
C PRO A 823 -26.33 -12.11 -24.69
N GLU A 824 -25.50 -11.97 -25.72
CA GLU A 824 -24.41 -12.89 -26.05
C GLU A 824 -23.31 -12.82 -25.00
N GLU A 825 -22.87 -11.61 -24.59
CA GLU A 825 -21.89 -11.42 -23.51
C GLU A 825 -22.30 -12.15 -22.23
N LYS A 826 -23.58 -12.05 -21.87
CA LYS A 826 -24.17 -12.75 -20.72
C LYS A 826 -24.14 -14.26 -20.91
N SER A 827 -24.55 -14.72 -22.09
CA SER A 827 -24.61 -16.15 -22.41
C SER A 827 -23.23 -16.80 -22.39
N GLU A 828 -22.20 -16.11 -22.89
CA GLU A 828 -20.80 -16.56 -22.86
C GLU A 828 -20.28 -16.67 -21.43
N ALA A 829 -20.52 -15.67 -20.58
CA ALA A 829 -20.13 -15.72 -19.17
C ALA A 829 -20.78 -16.92 -18.45
N LEU A 830 -22.09 -17.12 -18.63
CA LEU A 830 -22.82 -18.21 -17.99
C LEU A 830 -22.38 -19.59 -18.52
N ALA A 831 -22.09 -19.71 -19.81
CA ALA A 831 -21.59 -20.96 -20.41
C ALA A 831 -20.22 -21.34 -19.83
N MET A 832 -19.36 -20.34 -19.62
CA MET A 832 -18.03 -20.52 -19.05
C MET A 832 -18.10 -20.96 -17.56
N LEU A 833 -18.99 -20.36 -16.76
CA LEU A 833 -19.29 -20.82 -15.40
C LEU A 833 -19.81 -22.28 -15.38
N ALA A 834 -20.69 -22.63 -16.31
CA ALA A 834 -21.23 -23.99 -16.41
C ALA A 834 -20.14 -25.02 -16.78
N ALA A 835 -19.22 -24.67 -17.69
CA ALA A 835 -18.10 -25.53 -18.06
C ALA A 835 -17.16 -25.81 -16.89
N ALA A 836 -16.82 -24.79 -16.10
CA ALA A 836 -16.00 -24.96 -14.91
C ALA A 836 -16.69 -25.82 -13.85
N ARG A 837 -17.99 -25.62 -13.62
CA ARG A 837 -18.77 -26.45 -12.71
C ARG A 837 -18.74 -27.92 -13.12
N ALA A 838 -18.91 -28.22 -14.41
CA ALA A 838 -18.86 -29.59 -14.94
C ALA A 838 -17.51 -30.27 -14.69
N GLU A 839 -16.40 -29.53 -14.72
CA GLU A 839 -15.07 -30.07 -14.39
C GLU A 839 -14.96 -30.45 -12.90
N PHE A 840 -15.51 -29.64 -11.98
CA PHE A 840 -15.58 -30.02 -10.56
C PHE A 840 -16.52 -31.21 -10.33
N GLU A 841 -17.65 -31.29 -11.03
CA GLU A 841 -18.55 -32.45 -10.99
C GLU A 841 -17.82 -33.74 -11.42
N ARG A 842 -17.05 -33.67 -12.51
CA ARG A 842 -16.22 -34.80 -12.98
C ARG A 842 -15.20 -35.24 -11.94
N ARG A 843 -14.58 -34.29 -11.23
CA ARG A 843 -13.60 -34.57 -10.16
C ARG A 843 -14.27 -35.14 -8.89
N ALA A 844 -15.52 -34.78 -8.62
CA ALA A 844 -16.32 -35.29 -7.50
C ALA A 844 -16.94 -36.69 -7.75
N ALA A 845 -17.24 -37.03 -9.01
CA ALA A 845 -17.99 -38.24 -9.38
C ALA A 845 -17.15 -39.52 -9.47
N LEU A 846 -15.83 -39.43 -9.57
CA LEU A 846 -14.96 -40.59 -9.63
C LEU A 846 -14.69 -41.10 -8.20
N PRO A 847 -14.83 -42.43 -7.93
CA PRO A 847 -14.93 -42.95 -6.56
C PRO A 847 -13.78 -42.45 -5.67
N SER A 848 -14.15 -41.77 -4.58
CA SER A 848 -13.26 -41.46 -3.46
C SER A 848 -12.88 -42.75 -2.76
N ALA A 849 -11.64 -42.86 -2.27
CA ALA A 849 -11.28 -43.95 -1.39
C ALA A 849 -12.27 -43.97 -0.21
N SER A 850 -12.91 -45.11 0.01
CA SER A 850 -13.64 -45.43 1.23
C SER A 850 -12.70 -45.28 2.44
N ASN A 851 -13.21 -44.63 3.50
CA ASN A 851 -12.62 -44.39 4.82
C ASN A 851 -11.65 -45.46 5.35
#